data_AF-A0A847FVD4-F1
#
_entry.id   AF-A0A847FVD4-F1
#
_cell.length_a   1.000
_cell.length_b   1.000
_cell.length_c   1.000
_cell.angle_alpha   90.00
_cell.angle_beta   90.00
_cell.angle_gamma   90.00
#
_symmetry.space_group_name_H-M   'P 1'
#
loop_
_entity.id
_entity.type
_entity.pdbx_description
1 polymer ?
#
loop_
_entity_poly.entity_id
_entity_poly.type
_entity_poly.pdbx_seq_one_letter_code
_entity_poly.pdbx_strand_id
1 'polypeptide(L)'
;MRRTTLAVLLISIVLSLLLTYPLSAHLATAVEDRQDALLNVWIMAWDGHQLLADPLHLFDANIFYPYPRTLAYSELLLGNALLALPLTAASGNPVLGYNAFLLLSFILSALGTYLLVLKLTRSPAAGLVAGLAYAFSAYRMTNLAQAQLLTTQWMPFALLALYGLLRRPGPRPAAALVLFFWLQAVSSFYYAILLALALAGVAVYEGLAALPPGLARGKDAQGARGPRGRALAALLLAAACCLLSVLPFALPYFRVQRELGFERSLADSEPFSASLRQYAMVPPNSLLHGRWLPSDATPIAGGYPVDALFPGLAVLALAAWGLLRGAGRRRWFFVLLFAGALILSFGPRLYLAPGEPAGLDVALPYAWLYALVPGFKALRAPVRFDALVSLCLAVLAGYGLAAILGPGPGRPRLAGPLVAACALLVVAESAAWPAARAEPVPVGAELPPVVEWLAGEAPEGPILELPMAFTPGGPRLDYQYLSTYHWRPTPDGYSGFIPPAHGQIVYEMERFPAERAVSLLQALGVRLVVLHGGRLAPERLAEVEAALPAAPDLAPLTVLAGTGPGQGRDLVYAVSPRAVDPAGLQVSVYFPPQAPAGRPYTAYLVALNPGQRSLALPPTARLQPTFAWQPAGESAGQGTATAAGLPLVTSPDGGAAVVALTVEAPPGEGRFRLALGEERGPLGSWKAAGEVEFGATASLDQPVPARLVDWEHPAAVRAGADLDVDLTWRALGKIDAYYSVYLKLLDAGGNALAGWDGEPGGGQAPTLLWVPGETVEDRIRLSIPAGTPAGEYRLVAGMYRAEDLARCLTLDAGGRPIPEILLGTVRVEP
;
A
#
# COMPACT_ATOMS: atom_id res chain seq x y z
N MET A 1 -32.42 -30.01 6.44
CA MET A 1 -32.76 -28.61 6.08
C MET A 1 -34.24 -28.52 5.72
N ARG A 2 -34.90 -27.36 5.93
CA ARG A 2 -36.28 -27.15 5.44
C ARG A 2 -36.27 -27.04 3.90
N ARG A 3 -37.31 -27.52 3.21
CA ARG A 3 -37.46 -27.43 1.74
C ARG A 3 -37.24 -26.00 1.21
N THR A 4 -37.72 -24.98 1.93
CA THR A 4 -37.54 -23.57 1.57
C THR A 4 -36.08 -23.11 1.60
N THR A 5 -35.27 -23.64 2.50
CA THR A 5 -33.84 -23.29 2.60
C THR A 5 -33.06 -23.91 1.44
N LEU A 6 -33.42 -25.12 1.02
CA LEU A 6 -32.85 -25.74 -0.18
C LEU A 6 -33.21 -24.97 -1.45
N ALA A 7 -34.46 -24.50 -1.55
CA ALA A 7 -34.87 -23.66 -2.68
C ALA A 7 -34.07 -22.35 -2.76
N VAL A 8 -33.87 -21.67 -1.63
CA VAL A 8 -33.03 -20.44 -1.58
C VAL A 8 -31.61 -20.76 -2.03
N LEU A 9 -31.03 -21.85 -1.54
CA LEU A 9 -29.67 -22.26 -1.92
C LEU A 9 -29.56 -22.50 -3.44
N LEU A 10 -30.52 -23.23 -4.01
CA LEU A 10 -30.54 -23.50 -5.46
C LEU A 10 -30.71 -22.22 -6.28
N ILE A 11 -31.63 -21.33 -5.88
CA ILE A 11 -31.84 -20.03 -6.54
C ILE A 11 -30.56 -19.20 -6.47
N SER A 12 -29.91 -19.13 -5.31
CA SER A 12 -28.65 -18.40 -5.15
C SER A 12 -27.55 -18.98 -6.03
N ILE A 13 -27.41 -20.30 -6.12
CA ILE A 13 -26.42 -20.93 -7.01
C ILE A 13 -26.66 -20.54 -8.48
N VAL A 14 -27.90 -20.68 -8.95
CA VAL A 14 -28.26 -20.37 -10.35
C VAL A 14 -28.02 -18.88 -10.64
N LEU A 15 -28.46 -17.99 -9.74
CA LEU A 15 -28.25 -16.55 -9.92
C LEU A 15 -26.78 -16.16 -9.83
N SER A 16 -25.99 -16.78 -8.95
CA SER A 16 -24.54 -16.54 -8.89
C SER A 16 -23.86 -16.91 -10.21
N LEU A 17 -24.23 -18.03 -10.83
CA LEU A 17 -23.71 -18.41 -12.15
C LEU A 17 -24.16 -17.43 -13.25
N LEU A 18 -25.43 -17.04 -13.27
CA LEU A 18 -25.97 -16.15 -14.30
C LEU A 18 -25.44 -14.71 -14.19
N LEU A 19 -25.39 -14.18 -12.97
CA LEU A 19 -25.01 -12.79 -12.69
C LEU A 19 -23.49 -12.59 -12.60
N THR A 20 -22.69 -13.64 -12.76
CA THR A 20 -21.24 -13.51 -12.94
C THR A 20 -20.79 -13.96 -14.33
N TYR A 21 -21.72 -14.12 -15.27
CA TYR A 21 -21.37 -14.38 -16.67
C TYR A 21 -20.62 -13.16 -17.27
N PRO A 22 -19.56 -13.38 -18.08
CA PRO A 22 -19.05 -14.65 -18.59
C PRO A 22 -18.01 -15.35 -17.70
N LEU A 23 -17.57 -14.75 -16.58
CA LEU A 23 -16.59 -15.36 -15.67
C LEU A 23 -17.00 -16.76 -15.19
N SER A 24 -18.29 -16.97 -14.91
CA SER A 24 -18.84 -18.28 -14.53
C SER A 24 -18.68 -19.38 -15.57
N ALA A 25 -18.50 -19.04 -16.86
CA ALA A 25 -18.21 -19.99 -17.92
C ALA A 25 -16.71 -20.32 -18.05
N HIS A 26 -15.85 -19.51 -17.42
CA HIS A 26 -14.38 -19.58 -17.52
C HIS A 26 -13.70 -19.69 -16.14
N LEU A 27 -14.35 -20.36 -15.19
CA LEU A 27 -13.90 -20.44 -13.78
C LEU A 27 -12.45 -20.93 -13.62
N ALA A 28 -11.94 -21.77 -14.52
CA ALA A 28 -10.62 -22.35 -14.43
C ALA A 28 -9.54 -21.60 -15.23
N THR A 29 -9.92 -20.69 -16.13
CA THR A 29 -9.02 -20.17 -17.18
C THR A 29 -9.00 -18.65 -17.26
N ALA A 30 -9.89 -17.95 -16.55
CA ALA A 30 -10.00 -16.50 -16.62
C ALA A 30 -10.24 -15.87 -15.25
N VAL A 31 -9.90 -14.60 -15.15
CA VAL A 31 -10.16 -13.73 -13.99
C VAL A 31 -10.91 -12.49 -14.44
N GLU A 32 -11.49 -11.74 -13.50
CA GLU A 32 -12.21 -10.50 -13.82
C GLU A 32 -11.27 -9.42 -14.38
N ASP A 33 -10.08 -9.31 -13.79
CA ASP A 33 -9.03 -8.41 -14.25
C ASP A 33 -7.65 -8.99 -13.97
N ARG A 34 -6.64 -8.50 -14.68
CA ARG A 34 -5.23 -8.91 -14.45
C ARG A 34 -4.51 -8.02 -13.43
N GLN A 35 -5.28 -7.35 -12.57
CA GLN A 35 -4.76 -6.54 -11.48
C GLN A 35 -5.28 -7.09 -10.14
N ASP A 36 -6.40 -6.60 -9.63
CA ASP A 36 -6.87 -6.93 -8.29
C ASP A 36 -7.19 -8.42 -8.12
N ALA A 37 -7.75 -9.06 -9.14
CA ALA A 37 -8.07 -10.48 -9.09
C ALA A 37 -6.80 -11.33 -9.05
N LEU A 38 -5.77 -11.01 -9.84
CA LEU A 38 -4.50 -11.75 -9.79
C LEU A 38 -3.77 -11.59 -8.45
N LEU A 39 -3.82 -10.41 -7.83
CA LEU A 39 -3.32 -10.23 -6.46
C LEU A 39 -4.05 -11.17 -5.48
N ASN A 40 -5.38 -11.21 -5.54
CA ASN A 40 -6.17 -12.06 -4.65
C ASN A 40 -5.98 -13.56 -4.91
N VAL A 41 -5.85 -13.95 -6.19
CA VAL A 41 -5.50 -15.33 -6.59
C VAL A 41 -4.16 -15.71 -5.95
N TRP A 42 -3.15 -14.86 -6.07
CA TRP A 42 -1.84 -15.09 -5.46
C TRP A 42 -1.91 -15.20 -3.93
N ILE A 43 -2.58 -14.28 -3.23
CA ILE A 43 -2.72 -14.33 -1.76
C ILE A 43 -3.38 -15.65 -1.33
N MET A 44 -4.52 -15.99 -1.95
CA MET A 44 -5.26 -17.21 -1.57
C MET A 44 -4.49 -18.49 -1.91
N ALA A 45 -3.74 -18.50 -3.00
CA ALA A 45 -2.87 -19.60 -3.36
C ALA A 45 -1.70 -19.74 -2.38
N TRP A 46 -1.06 -18.62 -2.01
CA TRP A 46 0.01 -18.58 -1.01
C TRP A 46 -0.47 -19.11 0.33
N ASP A 47 -1.60 -18.61 0.84
CA ASP A 47 -2.20 -19.09 2.08
C ASP A 47 -2.45 -20.60 2.04
N GLY A 48 -3.05 -21.09 0.95
CA GLY A 48 -3.33 -22.51 0.77
C GLY A 48 -2.06 -23.37 0.73
N HIS A 49 -1.04 -22.92 0.00
CA HIS A 49 0.26 -23.57 -0.08
C HIS A 49 0.95 -23.60 1.29
N GLN A 50 1.08 -22.45 1.93
CA GLN A 50 1.86 -22.27 3.14
C GLN A 50 1.18 -22.92 4.36
N LEU A 51 -0.15 -22.98 4.41
CA LEU A 51 -0.89 -23.76 5.41
C LEU A 51 -0.57 -25.26 5.35
N LEU A 52 -0.30 -25.79 4.17
CA LEU A 52 0.01 -27.21 3.96
C LEU A 52 1.52 -27.50 4.09
N ALA A 53 2.37 -26.57 3.65
CA ALA A 53 3.82 -26.75 3.59
C ALA A 53 4.51 -26.37 4.91
N ASP A 54 4.31 -25.14 5.40
CA ASP A 54 4.94 -24.64 6.62
C ASP A 54 4.12 -23.48 7.25
N PRO A 55 3.10 -23.82 8.07
CA PRO A 55 2.15 -22.84 8.59
C PRO A 55 2.75 -21.86 9.61
N LEU A 56 3.96 -22.12 10.15
CA LEU A 56 4.61 -21.20 11.08
C LEU A 56 5.21 -19.97 10.36
N HIS A 57 5.50 -20.10 9.07
CA HIS A 57 6.00 -19.04 8.20
C HIS A 57 4.91 -18.54 7.24
N LEU A 58 3.63 -18.62 7.64
CA LEU A 58 2.49 -18.15 6.85
C LEU A 58 2.70 -16.74 6.26
N PHE A 59 3.30 -15.85 7.02
CA PHE A 59 3.45 -14.45 6.62
C PHE A 59 4.64 -14.17 5.71
N ASP A 60 5.58 -15.10 5.57
CA ASP A 60 6.84 -14.89 4.83
C ASP A 60 6.67 -15.21 3.34
N ALA A 61 5.78 -14.44 2.70
CA ALA A 61 5.43 -14.57 1.29
C ALA A 61 6.60 -14.32 0.35
N ASN A 62 6.51 -14.88 -0.85
CA ASN A 62 7.59 -14.92 -1.82
C ASN A 62 7.83 -13.60 -2.59
N ILE A 63 7.23 -12.48 -2.18
CA ILE A 63 7.43 -11.15 -2.77
C ILE A 63 8.31 -10.27 -1.90
N PHE A 64 8.91 -9.23 -2.50
CA PHE A 64 9.73 -8.24 -1.81
C PHE A 64 10.89 -8.83 -0.97
N TYR A 65 11.43 -9.98 -1.36
CA TYR A 65 12.59 -10.57 -0.71
C TYR A 65 13.74 -9.53 -0.63
N PRO A 66 14.45 -9.38 0.50
CA PRO A 66 14.42 -10.19 1.73
C PRO A 66 13.56 -9.59 2.86
N TYR A 67 12.57 -8.75 2.57
CA TYR A 67 11.69 -8.23 3.62
C TYR A 67 10.87 -9.36 4.27
N PRO A 68 10.73 -9.38 5.61
CA PRO A 68 9.94 -10.41 6.29
C PRO A 68 8.46 -10.06 6.32
N ARG A 69 7.61 -11.07 6.57
CA ARG A 69 6.16 -10.92 6.80
C ARG A 69 5.42 -10.17 5.68
N THR A 70 5.83 -10.36 4.43
CA THR A 70 5.32 -9.62 3.27
C THR A 70 3.85 -9.91 2.95
N LEU A 71 3.29 -11.03 3.44
CA LEU A 71 1.83 -11.26 3.37
C LEU A 71 1.04 -10.18 4.14
N ALA A 72 1.59 -9.68 5.26
CA ALA A 72 0.95 -8.63 6.07
C ALA A 72 0.96 -7.25 5.39
N TYR A 73 1.49 -7.13 4.17
CA TYR A 73 1.48 -5.88 3.42
C TYR A 73 0.15 -5.71 2.67
N SER A 74 -0.67 -6.76 2.62
CA SER A 74 -2.04 -6.77 2.06
C SER A 74 -3.07 -7.27 3.07
N GLU A 75 -4.33 -7.37 2.64
CA GLU A 75 -5.38 -8.09 3.35
C GLU A 75 -5.06 -9.60 3.40
N LEU A 76 -5.37 -10.26 4.52
CA LEU A 76 -4.92 -11.63 4.77
C LEU A 76 -5.61 -12.68 3.89
N LEU A 77 -6.92 -12.57 3.63
CA LEU A 77 -7.73 -13.53 2.83
C LEU A 77 -7.69 -15.01 3.23
N LEU A 78 -7.05 -15.38 4.33
CA LEU A 78 -6.97 -16.76 4.83
C LEU A 78 -8.33 -17.46 4.93
N GLY A 79 -9.38 -16.74 5.35
CA GLY A 79 -10.74 -17.31 5.40
C GLY A 79 -11.30 -17.67 4.02
N ASN A 80 -10.90 -16.94 2.99
CA ASN A 80 -11.24 -17.21 1.59
C ASN A 80 -10.43 -18.40 1.07
N ALA A 81 -9.12 -18.40 1.36
CA ALA A 81 -8.21 -19.48 1.01
C ALA A 81 -8.68 -20.82 1.59
N LEU A 82 -9.12 -20.87 2.86
CA LEU A 82 -9.65 -22.09 3.49
C LEU A 82 -10.86 -22.68 2.76
N LEU A 83 -11.69 -21.83 2.15
CA LEU A 83 -12.84 -22.28 1.35
C LEU A 83 -12.44 -22.71 -0.07
N ALA A 84 -11.41 -22.09 -0.64
CA ALA A 84 -10.87 -22.43 -1.96
C ALA A 84 -9.96 -23.66 -1.94
N LEU A 85 -9.28 -23.91 -0.80
CA LEU A 85 -8.20 -24.88 -0.65
C LEU A 85 -8.55 -26.30 -1.15
N PRO A 86 -9.72 -26.89 -0.85
CA PRO A 86 -10.04 -28.22 -1.36
C PRO A 86 -10.04 -28.30 -2.89
N LEU A 87 -10.48 -27.24 -3.58
CA LEU A 87 -10.49 -27.19 -5.04
C LEU A 87 -9.09 -26.88 -5.59
N THR A 88 -8.38 -25.92 -5.00
CA THR A 88 -7.01 -25.58 -5.43
C THR A 88 -6.06 -26.77 -5.26
N ALA A 89 -6.07 -27.43 -4.10
CA ALA A 89 -5.20 -28.57 -3.82
C ALA A 89 -5.52 -29.80 -4.70
N ALA A 90 -6.80 -30.04 -5.01
CA ALA A 90 -7.20 -31.17 -5.85
C ALA A 90 -6.92 -30.94 -7.35
N SER A 91 -6.94 -29.69 -7.81
CA SER A 91 -6.78 -29.36 -9.24
C SER A 91 -5.40 -28.82 -9.61
N GLY A 92 -4.62 -28.34 -8.65
CA GLY A 92 -3.41 -27.56 -8.92
C GLY A 92 -3.69 -26.20 -9.59
N ASN A 93 -4.94 -25.74 -9.59
CA ASN A 93 -5.37 -24.53 -10.29
C ASN A 93 -5.85 -23.45 -9.28
N PRO A 94 -5.02 -22.41 -9.02
CA PRO A 94 -5.39 -21.35 -8.08
C PRO A 94 -6.53 -20.45 -8.60
N VAL A 95 -6.67 -20.29 -9.92
CA VAL A 95 -7.75 -19.52 -10.55
C VAL A 95 -9.11 -20.19 -10.31
N LEU A 96 -9.17 -21.52 -10.45
CA LEU A 96 -10.38 -22.29 -10.16
C LEU A 96 -10.82 -22.14 -8.70
N GLY A 97 -9.88 -22.25 -7.76
CA GLY A 97 -10.16 -22.07 -6.34
C GLY A 97 -10.69 -20.67 -6.01
N TYR A 98 -10.05 -19.63 -6.55
CA TYR A 98 -10.45 -18.24 -6.39
C TYR A 98 -11.88 -17.98 -6.94
N ASN A 99 -12.16 -18.37 -8.18
CA ASN A 99 -13.46 -18.13 -8.80
C ASN A 99 -14.58 -18.95 -8.15
N ALA A 100 -14.28 -20.17 -7.68
CA ALA A 100 -15.24 -20.97 -6.92
C ALA A 100 -15.58 -20.31 -5.57
N PHE A 101 -14.59 -19.76 -4.87
CA PHE A 101 -14.82 -18.96 -3.66
C PHE A 101 -15.66 -17.71 -3.98
N LEU A 102 -15.36 -17.00 -5.07
CA LEU A 102 -16.12 -15.82 -5.50
C LEU A 102 -17.61 -16.17 -5.60
N LEU A 103 -17.98 -17.23 -6.32
CA LEU A 103 -19.37 -17.71 -6.40
C LEU A 103 -19.95 -18.09 -5.04
N LEU A 104 -19.16 -18.80 -4.21
CA LEU A 104 -19.57 -19.22 -2.87
C LEU A 104 -19.88 -18.02 -1.96
N SER A 105 -19.17 -16.91 -2.10
CA SER A 105 -19.40 -15.69 -1.31
C SER A 105 -20.81 -15.13 -1.52
N PHE A 106 -21.32 -15.15 -2.76
CA PHE A 106 -22.70 -14.74 -3.09
C PHE A 106 -23.73 -15.69 -2.48
N ILE A 107 -23.49 -17.00 -2.62
CA ILE A 107 -24.39 -18.05 -2.09
C ILE A 107 -24.49 -17.95 -0.56
N LEU A 108 -23.37 -17.79 0.13
CA LEU A 108 -23.33 -17.65 1.59
C LEU A 108 -23.93 -16.33 2.06
N SER A 109 -23.71 -15.22 1.34
CA SER A 109 -24.34 -13.93 1.66
C SER A 109 -25.87 -14.02 1.56
N ALA A 110 -26.40 -14.65 0.51
CA ALA A 110 -27.83 -14.86 0.36
C ALA A 110 -28.40 -15.75 1.46
N LEU A 111 -27.73 -16.86 1.75
CA LEU A 111 -28.16 -17.81 2.78
C LEU A 111 -28.11 -17.19 4.18
N GLY A 112 -27.03 -16.50 4.53
CA GLY A 112 -26.86 -15.85 5.83
C GLY A 112 -27.96 -14.82 6.07
N THR A 113 -28.18 -13.93 5.11
CA THR A 113 -29.23 -12.90 5.21
C THR A 113 -30.63 -13.50 5.20
N TYR A 114 -30.88 -14.55 4.40
CA TYR A 114 -32.12 -15.33 4.46
C TYR A 114 -32.38 -15.87 5.88
N LEU A 115 -31.40 -16.48 6.51
CA LEU A 115 -31.55 -17.05 7.85
C LEU A 115 -31.74 -15.97 8.92
N LEU A 116 -31.01 -14.85 8.82
CA LEU A 116 -31.17 -13.70 9.70
C LEU A 116 -32.58 -13.12 9.60
N VAL A 117 -33.06 -12.81 8.40
CA VAL A 117 -34.39 -12.22 8.19
C VAL A 117 -35.50 -13.22 8.50
N LEU A 118 -35.32 -14.51 8.21
CA LEU A 118 -36.24 -15.56 8.64
C LEU A 118 -36.35 -15.60 10.16
N LYS A 119 -35.24 -15.42 10.90
CA LYS A 119 -35.25 -15.36 12.37
C LYS A 119 -36.00 -14.13 12.90
N LEU A 120 -35.85 -12.99 12.23
CA LEU A 120 -36.41 -11.71 12.63
C LEU A 120 -37.90 -11.56 12.31
N THR A 121 -38.31 -12.00 11.11
CA THR A 121 -39.66 -11.80 10.58
C THR A 121 -40.54 -13.06 10.63
N ARG A 122 -39.93 -14.25 10.77
CA ARG A 122 -40.57 -15.56 10.62
C ARG A 122 -41.16 -15.84 9.23
N SER A 123 -40.81 -15.05 8.21
CA SER A 123 -41.27 -15.24 6.84
C SER A 123 -40.15 -15.75 5.93
N PRO A 124 -40.26 -16.98 5.36
CA PRO A 124 -39.29 -17.49 4.39
C PRO A 124 -39.23 -16.65 3.11
N ALA A 125 -40.36 -16.10 2.67
CA ALA A 125 -40.41 -15.24 1.49
C ALA A 125 -39.68 -13.91 1.70
N ALA A 126 -39.87 -13.29 2.86
CA ALA A 126 -39.11 -12.10 3.26
C ALA A 126 -37.62 -12.37 3.33
N GLY A 127 -37.23 -13.53 3.88
CA GLY A 127 -35.84 -13.96 3.91
C GLY A 127 -35.25 -14.14 2.50
N LEU A 128 -36.00 -14.71 1.56
CA LEU A 128 -35.52 -14.93 0.20
C LEU A 128 -35.18 -13.59 -0.47
N VAL A 129 -36.14 -12.66 -0.49
CA VAL A 129 -35.95 -11.35 -1.16
C VAL A 129 -34.83 -10.55 -0.49
N ALA A 130 -34.75 -10.54 0.85
CA ALA A 130 -33.64 -9.89 1.54
C ALA A 130 -32.29 -10.56 1.26
N GLY A 131 -32.25 -11.89 1.17
CA GLY A 131 -31.04 -12.63 0.80
C GLY A 131 -30.54 -12.26 -0.58
N LEU A 132 -31.44 -12.19 -1.57
CA LEU A 132 -31.10 -11.77 -2.93
C LEU A 132 -30.65 -10.31 -3.00
N ALA A 133 -31.36 -9.40 -2.31
CA ALA A 133 -31.01 -7.99 -2.25
C ALA A 133 -29.60 -7.75 -1.69
N TYR A 134 -29.20 -8.52 -0.69
CA TYR A 134 -27.87 -8.38 -0.10
C TYR A 134 -26.79 -9.05 -0.94
N ALA A 135 -27.04 -10.28 -1.42
CA ALA A 135 -26.03 -11.03 -2.15
C ALA A 135 -25.66 -10.36 -3.47
N PHE A 136 -26.64 -9.81 -4.18
CA PHE A 136 -26.48 -9.23 -5.51
C PHE A 136 -26.62 -7.70 -5.48
N SER A 137 -26.31 -7.04 -4.36
CA SER A 137 -26.32 -5.58 -4.27
C SER A 137 -25.34 -4.96 -5.26
N ALA A 138 -25.60 -3.73 -5.71
CA ALA A 138 -24.74 -3.01 -6.64
C ALA A 138 -23.27 -3.00 -6.18
N TYR A 139 -23.02 -2.74 -4.90
CA TYR A 139 -21.70 -2.77 -4.28
C TYR A 139 -20.93 -4.08 -4.51
N ARG A 140 -21.60 -5.23 -4.41
CA ARG A 140 -20.94 -6.52 -4.66
C ARG A 140 -20.78 -6.79 -6.15
N MET A 141 -21.75 -6.36 -6.96
CA MET A 141 -21.74 -6.55 -8.41
C MET A 141 -20.67 -5.71 -9.12
N THR A 142 -20.29 -4.54 -8.57
CA THR A 142 -19.22 -3.71 -9.14
C THR A 142 -17.81 -4.13 -8.73
N ASN A 143 -17.68 -5.01 -7.74
CA ASN A 143 -16.40 -5.36 -7.12
C ASN A 143 -16.00 -6.82 -7.37
N LEU A 144 -16.36 -7.38 -8.53
CA LEU A 144 -16.09 -8.78 -8.87
C LEU A 144 -14.59 -9.11 -8.94
N ALA A 145 -13.74 -8.15 -9.30
CA ALA A 145 -12.28 -8.31 -9.28
C ALA A 145 -11.69 -8.39 -7.85
N GLN A 146 -12.40 -7.80 -6.89
CA GLN A 146 -11.89 -7.55 -5.54
C GLN A 146 -12.53 -8.51 -4.53
N ALA A 147 -12.03 -9.75 -4.47
CA ALA A 147 -12.53 -10.77 -3.54
C ALA A 147 -12.45 -10.34 -2.05
N GLN A 148 -11.49 -9.48 -1.72
CA GLN A 148 -11.36 -8.83 -0.42
C GLN A 148 -12.58 -7.96 -0.06
N LEU A 149 -13.31 -7.42 -1.05
CA LEU A 149 -14.55 -6.68 -0.85
C LEU A 149 -15.80 -7.56 -0.86
N LEU A 150 -15.73 -8.72 -1.50
CA LEU A 150 -16.82 -9.68 -1.54
C LEU A 150 -16.96 -10.50 -0.26
N THR A 151 -15.99 -10.44 0.67
CA THR A 151 -15.98 -11.29 1.86
C THR A 151 -16.91 -10.83 3.01
N THR A 152 -18.11 -10.36 2.69
CA THR A 152 -19.10 -9.88 3.68
C THR A 152 -20.10 -10.96 4.11
N GLN A 153 -20.00 -12.18 3.58
CA GLN A 153 -20.94 -13.28 3.82
C GLN A 153 -21.10 -13.65 5.29
N TRP A 154 -20.07 -13.42 6.13
CA TRP A 154 -20.08 -13.82 7.53
C TRP A 154 -20.87 -12.88 8.44
N MET A 155 -21.04 -11.62 8.04
CA MET A 155 -21.77 -10.61 8.82
C MET A 155 -23.19 -11.05 9.23
N PRO A 156 -24.08 -11.52 8.32
CA PRO A 156 -25.41 -11.94 8.71
C PRO A 156 -25.41 -13.20 9.60
N PHE A 157 -24.46 -14.11 9.44
CA PHE A 157 -24.34 -15.29 10.31
C PHE A 157 -23.90 -14.92 11.72
N ALA A 158 -22.94 -14.00 11.86
CA ALA A 158 -22.49 -13.49 13.16
C ALA A 158 -23.62 -12.75 13.89
N LEU A 159 -24.37 -11.88 13.20
CA LEU A 159 -25.55 -11.21 13.76
C LEU A 159 -26.61 -12.22 14.21
N LEU A 160 -26.88 -13.24 13.39
CA LEU A 160 -27.81 -14.32 13.75
C LEU A 160 -27.35 -15.09 15.00
N ALA A 161 -26.05 -15.41 15.09
CA ALA A 161 -25.46 -16.09 16.23
C ALA A 161 -25.55 -15.25 17.51
N LEU A 162 -25.26 -13.94 17.41
CA LEU A 162 -25.39 -13.00 18.53
C LEU A 162 -26.85 -12.90 19.03
N TYR A 163 -27.83 -12.76 18.13
CA TYR A 163 -29.25 -12.79 18.52
C TYR A 163 -29.65 -14.12 19.15
N GLY A 164 -29.03 -15.23 18.74
CA GLY A 164 -29.17 -16.54 19.37
C GLY A 164 -28.62 -16.54 20.79
N LEU A 165 -27.41 -16.03 20.98
CA LEU A 165 -26.69 -15.96 22.25
C LEU A 165 -27.43 -15.10 23.28
N LEU A 166 -27.86 -13.90 22.87
CA LEU A 166 -28.61 -12.97 23.71
C LEU A 166 -29.96 -13.55 24.17
N ARG A 167 -30.59 -14.37 23.33
CA ARG A 167 -31.90 -14.98 23.65
C ARG A 167 -31.77 -16.23 24.52
N ARG A 168 -30.77 -17.07 24.25
CA ARG A 168 -30.52 -18.32 24.98
C ARG A 168 -29.00 -18.49 25.15
N PRO A 169 -28.42 -17.93 26.22
CA PRO A 169 -26.98 -18.03 26.48
C PRO A 169 -26.55 -19.50 26.55
N GLY A 170 -25.50 -19.85 25.82
CA GLY A 170 -24.98 -21.22 25.79
C GLY A 170 -23.79 -21.36 24.83
N PRO A 171 -23.10 -22.51 24.87
CA PRO A 171 -21.85 -22.71 24.12
C PRO A 171 -22.07 -22.72 22.61
N ARG A 172 -23.20 -23.24 22.11
CA ARG A 172 -23.48 -23.32 20.66
C ARG A 172 -23.56 -21.94 19.99
N PRO A 173 -24.41 -21.00 20.41
CA PRO A 173 -24.45 -19.68 19.80
C PRO A 173 -23.18 -18.85 20.07
N ALA A 174 -22.49 -19.10 21.19
CA ALA A 174 -21.19 -18.47 21.45
C ALA A 174 -20.12 -18.96 20.48
N ALA A 175 -19.99 -20.27 20.29
CA ALA A 175 -19.06 -20.87 19.33
C ALA A 175 -19.38 -20.45 17.89
N ALA A 176 -20.66 -20.38 17.51
CA ALA A 176 -21.05 -19.86 16.19
C ALA A 176 -20.66 -18.38 16.02
N LEU A 177 -20.86 -17.55 17.05
CA LEU A 177 -20.45 -16.14 17.00
C LEU A 177 -18.93 -16.02 16.86
N VAL A 178 -18.17 -16.75 17.67
CA VAL A 178 -16.70 -16.78 17.61
C VAL A 178 -16.23 -17.26 16.23
N LEU A 179 -16.81 -18.35 15.72
CA LEU A 179 -16.45 -18.90 14.40
C LEU A 179 -16.70 -17.88 13.28
N PHE A 180 -17.90 -17.29 13.19
CA PHE A 180 -18.22 -16.37 12.09
C PHE A 180 -17.49 -15.03 12.22
N PHE A 181 -17.23 -14.57 13.44
CA PHE A 181 -16.36 -13.40 13.65
C PHE A 181 -14.92 -13.72 13.25
N TRP A 182 -14.38 -14.86 13.66
CA TRP A 182 -13.03 -15.28 13.31
C TRP A 182 -12.89 -15.44 11.80
N LEU A 183 -13.82 -16.13 11.13
CA LEU A 183 -13.87 -16.25 9.68
C LEU A 183 -13.92 -14.87 9.02
N GLN A 184 -14.72 -13.93 9.53
CA GLN A 184 -14.72 -12.56 9.02
C GLN A 184 -13.35 -11.89 9.16
N ALA A 185 -12.70 -12.02 10.32
CA ALA A 185 -11.42 -11.37 10.62
C ALA A 185 -10.26 -11.93 9.80
N VAL A 186 -10.17 -13.26 9.66
CA VAL A 186 -9.13 -13.87 8.83
C VAL A 186 -9.42 -13.77 7.34
N SER A 187 -10.66 -13.44 6.94
CA SER A 187 -10.97 -13.09 5.55
C SER A 187 -10.67 -11.62 5.25
N SER A 188 -11.04 -10.70 6.17
CA SER A 188 -10.72 -9.29 6.08
C SER A 188 -10.77 -8.60 7.45
N PHE A 189 -9.63 -8.06 7.90
CA PHE A 189 -9.56 -7.24 9.11
C PHE A 189 -10.44 -6.00 8.98
N TYR A 190 -10.51 -5.43 7.78
CA TYR A 190 -11.37 -4.28 7.48
C TYR A 190 -12.82 -4.58 7.87
N TYR A 191 -13.39 -5.67 7.34
CA TYR A 191 -14.77 -6.03 7.63
C TYR A 191 -14.99 -6.61 9.02
N ALA A 192 -13.97 -7.14 9.69
CA ALA A 192 -14.08 -7.50 11.09
C ALA A 192 -14.26 -6.29 12.01
N ILE A 193 -13.63 -5.15 11.71
CA ILE A 193 -13.88 -3.90 12.45
C ILE A 193 -15.34 -3.46 12.24
N LEU A 194 -15.83 -3.44 11.01
CA LEU A 194 -17.23 -3.10 10.70
C LEU A 194 -18.21 -4.06 11.40
N LEU A 195 -17.93 -5.36 11.37
CA LEU A 195 -18.73 -6.36 12.06
C LEU A 195 -18.69 -6.18 13.58
N ALA A 196 -17.52 -5.90 14.17
CA ALA A 196 -17.38 -5.64 15.59
C ALA A 196 -18.25 -4.45 16.04
N LEU A 197 -18.27 -3.36 15.25
CA LEU A 197 -19.14 -2.20 15.50
C LEU A 197 -20.63 -2.59 15.44
N ALA A 198 -21.04 -3.36 14.43
CA ALA A 198 -22.42 -3.83 14.31
C ALA A 198 -22.82 -4.74 15.49
N LEU A 199 -21.96 -5.69 15.88
CA LEU A 199 -22.20 -6.61 17.00
C LEU A 199 -22.25 -5.87 18.34
N ALA A 200 -21.34 -4.93 18.58
CA ALA A 200 -21.35 -4.07 19.75
C ALA A 200 -22.64 -3.24 19.80
N GLY A 201 -23.05 -2.66 18.67
CA GLY A 201 -24.31 -1.95 18.52
C GLY A 201 -25.52 -2.81 18.88
N VAL A 202 -25.59 -4.07 18.39
CA VAL A 202 -26.66 -5.01 18.75
C VAL A 202 -26.66 -5.30 20.25
N ALA A 203 -25.50 -5.57 20.83
CA ALA A 203 -25.36 -5.89 22.25
C ALA A 203 -25.81 -4.73 23.13
N VAL A 204 -25.41 -3.49 22.80
CA VAL A 204 -25.84 -2.28 23.49
C VAL A 204 -27.34 -2.06 23.31
N TYR A 205 -27.86 -2.12 22.07
CA TYR A 205 -29.28 -1.90 21.80
C TYR A 205 -30.19 -2.87 22.53
N GLU A 206 -29.87 -4.17 22.50
CA GLU A 206 -30.65 -5.19 23.22
C GLU A 206 -30.43 -5.11 24.74
N GLY A 207 -29.26 -4.68 25.20
CA GLY A 207 -28.96 -4.41 26.61
C GLY A 207 -29.79 -3.26 27.17
N LEU A 208 -29.83 -2.13 26.46
CA LEU A 208 -30.65 -0.95 26.81
C LEU A 208 -32.14 -1.29 26.79
N ALA A 209 -32.61 -2.02 25.76
CA ALA A 209 -33.99 -2.47 25.67
C ALA A 209 -34.38 -3.50 26.75
N ALA A 210 -33.40 -4.06 27.47
CA ALA A 210 -33.61 -4.96 28.60
C ALA A 210 -33.55 -4.25 29.96
N LEU A 211 -33.18 -2.96 30.04
CA LEU A 211 -33.23 -2.18 31.27
C LEU A 211 -34.70 -1.98 31.69
N PRO A 212 -35.06 -2.19 32.98
CA PRO A 212 -36.40 -1.85 33.44
C PRO A 212 -36.62 -0.34 33.30
N PRO A 213 -37.82 0.13 32.88
CA PRO A 213 -38.11 1.55 32.65
C PRO A 213 -38.11 2.44 33.91
N GLY A 214 -37.62 1.94 35.06
CA GLY A 214 -37.47 2.69 36.30
C GLY A 214 -36.29 2.18 37.12
N LEU A 215 -35.14 2.86 37.03
CA LEU A 215 -34.04 2.76 37.99
C LEU A 215 -34.03 4.02 38.85
N ALA A 216 -35.03 4.10 39.73
CA ALA A 216 -34.92 4.81 41.00
C ALA A 216 -35.62 3.95 42.06
N ARG A 217 -34.80 3.35 42.93
CA ARG A 217 -35.13 2.57 44.14
C ARG A 217 -35.68 1.16 43.94
N GLY A 218 -34.97 0.20 44.53
CA GLY A 218 -35.55 -1.08 44.89
C GLY A 218 -34.54 -2.21 44.96
N LYS A 219 -33.94 -2.36 46.15
CA LYS A 219 -33.16 -3.49 46.64
C LYS A 219 -33.61 -4.83 46.05
N ASP A 220 -32.77 -5.45 45.23
CA ASP A 220 -32.64 -6.91 45.09
C ASP A 220 -31.19 -7.21 44.68
N ALA A 221 -30.29 -6.97 45.65
CA ALA A 221 -28.85 -7.21 45.54
C ALA A 221 -28.46 -8.65 45.94
N GLN A 222 -29.32 -9.64 45.73
CA GLN A 222 -29.02 -11.04 46.00
C GLN A 222 -29.41 -11.92 44.81
N GLY A 223 -28.47 -12.08 43.88
CA GLY A 223 -28.61 -13.01 42.77
C GLY A 223 -27.72 -12.74 41.58
N ALA A 224 -26.39 -12.71 41.78
CA ALA A 224 -25.37 -12.56 40.72
C ALA A 224 -25.33 -13.72 39.69
N ARG A 225 -26.43 -14.46 39.48
CA ARG A 225 -26.57 -15.53 38.48
C ARG A 225 -27.94 -15.54 37.77
N GLY A 226 -28.57 -14.37 37.58
CA GLY A 226 -29.74 -14.25 36.71
C GLY A 226 -29.42 -14.49 35.21
N PRO A 227 -30.44 -14.70 34.36
CA PRO A 227 -30.26 -14.91 32.91
C PRO A 227 -29.50 -13.76 32.22
N ARG A 228 -29.58 -12.53 32.76
CA ARG A 228 -28.81 -11.36 32.28
C ARG A 228 -27.32 -11.47 32.56
N GLY A 229 -26.93 -11.88 33.77
CA GLY A 229 -25.51 -12.10 34.12
C GLY A 229 -24.90 -13.23 33.28
N ARG A 230 -25.68 -14.27 32.97
CA ARG A 230 -25.25 -15.35 32.06
C ARG A 230 -25.05 -14.86 30.62
N ALA A 231 -25.94 -14.00 30.12
CA ALA A 231 -25.79 -13.41 28.79
C ALA A 231 -24.54 -12.51 28.71
N LEU A 232 -24.34 -11.63 29.70
CA LEU A 232 -23.15 -10.77 29.76
C LEU A 232 -21.85 -11.58 29.87
N ALA A 233 -21.79 -12.57 30.76
CA ALA A 233 -20.62 -13.44 30.87
C ALA A 233 -20.34 -14.19 29.57
N ALA A 234 -21.37 -14.69 28.88
CA ALA A 234 -21.21 -15.36 27.60
C ALA A 234 -20.76 -14.40 26.47
N LEU A 235 -21.21 -13.14 26.49
CA LEU A 235 -20.74 -12.11 25.56
C LEU A 235 -19.28 -11.76 25.80
N LEU A 236 -18.89 -11.53 27.06
CA LEU A 236 -17.51 -11.22 27.42
C LEU A 236 -16.57 -12.38 27.10
N LEU A 237 -16.99 -13.62 27.37
CA LEU A 237 -16.23 -14.80 26.99
C LEU A 237 -16.11 -14.94 25.46
N ALA A 238 -17.20 -14.75 24.72
CA ALA A 238 -17.15 -14.78 23.26
C ALA A 238 -16.24 -13.69 22.70
N ALA A 239 -16.32 -12.47 23.24
CA ALA A 239 -15.43 -11.36 22.85
C ALA A 239 -13.96 -11.66 23.14
N ALA A 240 -13.65 -12.26 24.31
CA ALA A 240 -12.31 -12.71 24.64
C ALA A 240 -11.81 -13.79 23.68
N CYS A 241 -12.64 -14.79 23.36
CA CYS A 241 -12.30 -15.83 22.38
C CYS A 241 -12.09 -15.25 20.97
N CYS A 242 -12.92 -14.29 20.53
CA CYS A 242 -12.72 -13.58 19.28
C CYS A 242 -11.37 -12.86 19.26
N LEU A 243 -11.03 -12.10 20.31
CA LEU A 243 -9.76 -11.39 20.38
C LEU A 243 -8.57 -12.36 20.38
N LEU A 244 -8.61 -13.40 21.22
CA LEU A 244 -7.52 -14.38 21.35
C LEU A 244 -7.30 -15.17 20.05
N SER A 245 -8.36 -15.51 19.31
CA SER A 245 -8.25 -16.27 18.06
C SER A 245 -7.73 -15.43 16.88
N VAL A 246 -7.92 -14.11 16.92
CA VAL A 246 -7.43 -13.18 15.88
C VAL A 246 -6.01 -12.70 16.16
N LEU A 247 -5.59 -12.67 17.43
CA LEU A 247 -4.31 -12.12 17.86
C LEU A 247 -3.08 -12.67 17.09
N PRO A 248 -2.92 -13.99 16.84
CA PRO A 248 -1.78 -14.51 16.10
C PRO A 248 -1.65 -13.94 14.68
N PHE A 249 -2.78 -13.61 14.06
CA PHE A 249 -2.84 -13.06 12.70
C PHE A 249 -2.72 -11.54 12.67
N ALA A 250 -3.12 -10.85 13.74
CA ALA A 250 -2.99 -9.39 13.85
C ALA A 250 -1.57 -8.94 14.26
N LEU A 251 -0.83 -9.75 15.03
CA LEU A 251 0.50 -9.40 15.52
C LEU A 251 1.52 -9.07 14.40
N PRO A 252 1.60 -9.81 13.28
CA PRO A 252 2.48 -9.48 12.17
C PRO A 252 2.25 -8.07 11.60
N TYR A 253 0.99 -7.64 11.47
CA TYR A 253 0.65 -6.30 10.99
C TYR A 253 1.20 -5.20 11.90
N PHE A 254 1.06 -5.35 13.23
CA PHE A 254 1.62 -4.39 14.19
C PHE A 254 3.15 -4.35 14.18
N ARG A 255 3.81 -5.50 13.93
CA ARG A 255 5.28 -5.55 13.79
C ARG A 255 5.74 -4.83 12.53
N VAL A 256 5.12 -5.12 11.39
CA VAL A 256 5.41 -4.46 10.11
C VAL A 256 5.18 -2.96 10.20
N GLN A 257 4.06 -2.52 10.80
CA GLN A 257 3.79 -1.09 11.04
C GLN A 257 4.91 -0.43 11.85
N ARG A 258 5.40 -1.08 12.92
CA ARG A 258 6.48 -0.54 13.75
C ARG A 258 7.82 -0.50 13.03
N GLU A 259 8.12 -1.50 12.21
CA GLU A 259 9.42 -1.65 11.55
C GLU A 259 9.54 -0.80 10.28
N LEU A 260 8.45 -0.64 9.53
CA LEU A 260 8.43 0.07 8.25
C LEU A 260 7.72 1.43 8.30
N GLY A 261 7.07 1.76 9.42
CA GLY A 261 6.36 3.03 9.58
C GLY A 261 5.10 3.15 8.70
N PHE A 262 4.51 2.03 8.29
CA PHE A 262 3.30 2.04 7.46
C PHE A 262 2.12 2.61 8.24
N GLU A 263 1.82 3.87 7.98
CA GLU A 263 0.63 4.56 8.46
C GLU A 263 -0.13 5.17 7.28
N ARG A 264 -1.45 5.25 7.39
CA ARG A 264 -2.29 5.98 6.45
C ARG A 264 -2.72 7.26 7.14
N SER A 265 -2.54 8.39 6.47
CA SER A 265 -3.08 9.67 6.90
C SER A 265 -4.57 9.75 6.60
N LEU A 266 -5.23 10.77 7.18
CA LEU A 266 -6.62 11.06 6.85
C LEU A 266 -6.76 11.48 5.38
N ALA A 267 -5.78 12.22 4.85
CA ALA A 267 -5.72 12.64 3.46
C ALA A 267 -5.62 11.45 2.49
N ASP A 268 -4.96 10.36 2.88
CA ASP A 268 -4.90 9.13 2.06
C ASP A 268 -6.26 8.41 1.99
N SER A 269 -7.15 8.67 2.96
CA SER A 269 -8.46 8.03 3.07
C SER A 269 -9.59 8.86 2.44
N GLU A 270 -9.43 10.19 2.39
CA GLU A 270 -10.39 11.14 1.82
C GLU A 270 -10.86 10.78 0.40
N PRO A 271 -9.98 10.43 -0.56
CA PRO A 271 -10.37 10.08 -1.92
C PRO A 271 -11.30 8.86 -2.02
N PHE A 272 -11.31 8.00 -1.00
CA PHE A 272 -12.11 6.77 -0.95
C PHE A 272 -13.40 6.94 -0.15
N SER A 273 -13.81 8.18 0.10
CA SER A 273 -15.07 8.52 0.76
C SER A 273 -16.25 8.38 -0.19
N ALA A 274 -17.41 7.97 0.33
CA ALA A 274 -18.62 7.97 -0.45
C ALA A 274 -19.08 9.42 -0.74
N SER A 275 -19.63 9.66 -1.93
CA SER A 275 -20.32 10.91 -2.26
C SER A 275 -21.84 10.71 -2.26
N LEU A 276 -22.62 11.79 -2.08
CA LEU A 276 -24.08 11.71 -2.18
C LEU A 276 -24.54 11.19 -3.55
N ARG A 277 -23.90 11.67 -4.62
CA ARG A 277 -24.17 11.24 -5.99
C ARG A 277 -23.91 9.74 -6.21
N GLN A 278 -22.91 9.14 -5.55
CA GLN A 278 -22.60 7.69 -5.72
C GLN A 278 -23.75 6.79 -5.28
N TYR A 279 -24.52 7.19 -4.26
CA TYR A 279 -25.73 6.47 -3.84
C TYR A 279 -26.90 6.57 -4.83
N ALA A 280 -26.76 7.38 -5.89
CA ALA A 280 -27.65 7.42 -7.04
C ALA A 280 -27.00 6.87 -8.32
N MET A 281 -25.72 6.46 -8.27
CA MET A 281 -25.00 5.95 -9.42
C MET A 281 -25.22 4.45 -9.63
N VAL A 282 -25.32 4.06 -10.89
CA VAL A 282 -25.40 2.66 -11.33
C VAL A 282 -24.26 2.33 -12.30
N PRO A 283 -23.89 1.04 -12.44
CA PRO A 283 -22.93 0.63 -13.46
C PRO A 283 -23.38 1.07 -14.87
N PRO A 284 -22.45 1.47 -15.76
CA PRO A 284 -22.77 1.86 -17.14
C PRO A 284 -23.54 0.80 -17.93
N ASN A 285 -23.29 -0.47 -17.62
CA ASN A 285 -23.92 -1.66 -18.19
C ASN A 285 -25.16 -2.14 -17.39
N SER A 286 -25.73 -1.32 -16.50
CA SER A 286 -26.96 -1.64 -15.76
C SER A 286 -28.16 -1.83 -16.70
N LEU A 287 -28.90 -2.93 -16.53
CA LEU A 287 -30.01 -3.31 -17.41
C LEU A 287 -31.21 -2.36 -17.36
N LEU A 288 -31.59 -1.92 -16.15
CA LEU A 288 -32.82 -1.13 -15.95
C LEU A 288 -32.55 0.37 -15.83
N HIS A 289 -31.46 0.76 -15.15
CA HIS A 289 -31.28 2.14 -14.70
C HIS A 289 -30.21 2.91 -15.46
N GLY A 290 -29.34 2.25 -16.25
CA GLY A 290 -28.19 2.88 -16.90
C GLY A 290 -28.51 4.06 -17.83
N ARG A 291 -29.77 4.17 -18.31
CA ARG A 291 -30.25 5.26 -19.16
C ARG A 291 -30.74 6.51 -18.42
N TRP A 292 -31.12 6.39 -17.15
CA TRP A 292 -31.87 7.43 -16.42
C TRP A 292 -31.19 7.86 -15.12
N LEU A 293 -30.38 6.98 -14.54
CA LEU A 293 -29.54 7.29 -13.38
C LEU A 293 -28.12 7.64 -13.82
N PRO A 294 -27.39 8.46 -13.04
CA PRO A 294 -25.99 8.73 -13.27
C PRO A 294 -25.17 7.45 -13.47
N SER A 295 -24.46 7.39 -14.59
CA SER A 295 -23.64 6.24 -15.00
C SER A 295 -22.35 6.68 -15.69
N ASP A 296 -21.95 7.94 -15.47
CA ASP A 296 -20.83 8.62 -16.13
C ASP A 296 -19.56 7.76 -16.17
N ALA A 297 -18.77 7.93 -17.24
CA ALA A 297 -17.46 7.31 -17.42
C ALA A 297 -16.62 7.45 -16.14
N THR A 298 -16.07 6.33 -15.69
CA THR A 298 -15.70 6.12 -14.29
C THR A 298 -14.74 7.20 -13.79
N PRO A 299 -15.21 8.15 -12.94
CA PRO A 299 -14.32 9.11 -12.33
C PRO A 299 -13.30 8.34 -11.51
N ILE A 300 -12.03 8.73 -11.60
CA ILE A 300 -10.95 8.11 -10.86
C ILE A 300 -10.74 8.95 -9.60
N ALA A 301 -11.01 8.38 -8.43
CA ALA A 301 -10.73 9.02 -7.15
C ALA A 301 -9.53 8.32 -6.49
N GLY A 302 -8.44 9.04 -6.25
CA GLY A 302 -7.21 8.47 -5.68
C GLY A 302 -6.59 7.35 -6.52
N GLY A 303 -6.79 7.36 -7.84
CA GLY A 303 -6.28 6.35 -8.77
C GLY A 303 -7.18 5.13 -9.00
N TYR A 304 -8.36 5.04 -8.35
CA TYR A 304 -9.27 3.90 -8.48
C TYR A 304 -10.63 4.28 -9.07
N PRO A 305 -11.28 3.34 -9.79
CA PRO A 305 -12.65 3.51 -10.26
C PRO A 305 -13.61 3.72 -9.07
N VAL A 306 -14.55 4.66 -9.23
CA VAL A 306 -15.61 4.91 -8.25
C VAL A 306 -16.64 3.78 -8.22
N ASP A 307 -16.99 3.32 -7.02
CA ASP A 307 -18.07 2.37 -6.77
C ASP A 307 -19.46 2.96 -7.11
N ALA A 308 -20.32 2.15 -7.73
CA ALA A 308 -21.74 2.47 -7.90
C ALA A 308 -22.54 1.88 -6.72
N LEU A 309 -23.16 2.75 -5.91
CA LEU A 309 -23.74 2.38 -4.62
C LEU A 309 -25.27 2.36 -4.61
N PHE A 310 -25.93 2.55 -5.76
CA PHE A 310 -27.38 2.62 -5.80
C PHE A 310 -28.03 1.29 -5.38
N PRO A 311 -28.86 1.26 -4.31
CA PRO A 311 -29.38 0.01 -3.75
C PRO A 311 -30.60 -0.56 -4.50
N GLY A 312 -31.17 0.17 -5.47
CA GLY A 312 -32.39 -0.22 -6.18
C GLY A 312 -33.68 0.39 -5.60
N LEU A 313 -34.61 0.80 -6.46
CA LEU A 313 -35.91 1.36 -6.06
C LEU A 313 -36.77 0.32 -5.33
N ALA A 314 -36.73 -0.95 -5.75
CA ALA A 314 -37.48 -2.03 -5.13
C ALA A 314 -37.04 -2.26 -3.68
N VAL A 315 -35.73 -2.29 -3.43
CA VAL A 315 -35.15 -2.43 -2.09
C VAL A 315 -35.52 -1.22 -1.23
N LEU A 316 -35.38 0.01 -1.77
CA LEU A 316 -35.75 1.24 -1.05
C LEU A 316 -37.24 1.29 -0.68
N ALA A 317 -38.13 0.95 -1.62
CA ALA A 317 -39.58 0.96 -1.39
C ALA A 317 -39.98 -0.08 -0.33
N LEU A 318 -39.44 -1.30 -0.41
CA LEU A 318 -39.67 -2.35 0.58
C LEU A 318 -39.07 -1.96 1.94
N ALA A 319 -37.87 -1.37 1.98
CA ALA A 319 -37.23 -0.92 3.21
C ALA A 319 -38.02 0.20 3.90
N ALA A 320 -38.50 1.18 3.14
CA ALA A 320 -39.38 2.23 3.63
C ALA A 320 -40.70 1.66 4.19
N TRP A 321 -41.30 0.69 3.49
CA TRP A 321 -42.48 0.00 4.01
C TRP A 321 -42.19 -0.81 5.28
N GLY A 322 -41.02 -1.45 5.37
CA GLY A 322 -40.56 -2.15 6.57
C GLY A 322 -40.33 -1.23 7.77
N LEU A 323 -39.78 -0.05 7.52
CA LEU A 323 -39.64 1.03 8.51
C LEU A 323 -41.00 1.45 9.05
N LEU A 324 -41.99 1.68 8.17
CA LEU A 324 -43.31 2.16 8.58
C LEU A 324 -44.18 1.06 9.20
N ARG A 325 -44.28 -0.11 8.55
CA ARG A 325 -45.27 -1.17 8.84
C ARG A 325 -44.68 -2.47 9.40
N GLY A 326 -43.36 -2.63 9.40
CA GLY A 326 -42.69 -3.83 9.95
C GLY A 326 -43.03 -4.10 11.41
N ALA A 327 -43.10 -5.37 11.80
CA ALA A 327 -43.36 -5.74 13.19
C ALA A 327 -42.04 -6.00 13.97
N GLY A 328 -41.96 -5.50 15.21
CA GLY A 328 -40.91 -5.84 16.17
C GLY A 328 -39.82 -4.77 16.33
N ARG A 329 -39.30 -4.63 17.56
CA ARG A 329 -38.36 -3.55 17.93
C ARG A 329 -37.05 -3.57 17.16
N ARG A 330 -36.55 -4.76 16.80
CA ARG A 330 -35.23 -4.96 16.18
C ARG A 330 -35.06 -4.24 14.85
N ARG A 331 -36.15 -3.93 14.14
CA ARG A 331 -36.08 -3.10 12.93
C ARG A 331 -35.43 -1.74 13.20
N TRP A 332 -35.68 -1.14 14.36
CA TRP A 332 -35.11 0.16 14.73
C TRP A 332 -33.60 0.10 14.94
N PHE A 333 -33.06 -1.05 15.39
CA PHE A 333 -31.62 -1.23 15.41
C PHE A 333 -31.03 -1.15 14.00
N PHE A 334 -31.63 -1.83 13.01
CA PHE A 334 -31.15 -1.77 11.62
C PHE A 334 -31.32 -0.38 11.00
N VAL A 335 -32.29 0.44 11.45
CA VAL A 335 -32.40 1.85 11.07
C VAL A 335 -31.25 2.67 11.63
N LEU A 336 -30.91 2.49 12.91
CA LEU A 336 -29.79 3.17 13.55
C LEU A 336 -28.44 2.76 12.92
N LEU A 337 -28.27 1.46 12.66
CA LEU A 337 -27.07 0.93 12.01
C LEU A 337 -26.96 1.44 10.56
N PHE A 338 -28.07 1.48 9.81
CA PHE A 338 -28.13 2.09 8.48
C PHE A 338 -27.68 3.55 8.52
N ALA A 339 -28.26 4.36 9.41
CA ALA A 339 -27.93 5.78 9.51
C ALA A 339 -26.46 6.00 9.89
N GLY A 340 -25.97 5.24 10.88
CA GLY A 340 -24.56 5.31 11.30
C GLY A 340 -23.60 4.88 10.19
N ALA A 341 -23.86 3.75 9.53
CA ALA A 341 -23.03 3.26 8.43
C ALA A 341 -23.05 4.20 7.22
N LEU A 342 -24.20 4.76 6.86
CA LEU A 342 -24.33 5.73 5.78
C LEU A 342 -23.49 6.99 6.07
N ILE A 343 -23.61 7.55 7.28
CA ILE A 343 -22.82 8.72 7.68
C ILE A 343 -21.32 8.42 7.67
N LEU A 344 -20.90 7.24 8.17
CA LEU A 344 -19.51 6.84 8.16
C LEU A 344 -18.99 6.55 6.75
N SER A 345 -19.85 6.13 5.82
CA SER A 345 -19.47 5.90 4.42
C SER A 345 -19.01 7.17 3.72
N PHE A 346 -19.56 8.33 4.09
CA PHE A 346 -19.15 9.63 3.56
C PHE A 346 -17.74 10.05 4.01
N GLY A 347 -17.08 9.28 4.87
CA GLY A 347 -15.70 9.57 5.28
C GLY A 347 -15.59 10.81 6.18
N PRO A 348 -14.40 11.43 6.25
CA PRO A 348 -14.15 12.54 7.17
C PRO A 348 -14.82 13.86 6.76
N ARG A 349 -15.20 14.01 5.49
CA ARG A 349 -15.79 15.23 4.92
C ARG A 349 -16.87 14.86 3.90
N LEU A 350 -17.89 15.71 3.74
CA LEU A 350 -18.99 15.44 2.81
C LEU A 350 -18.62 15.82 1.37
N TYR A 351 -18.67 14.83 0.47
CA TYR A 351 -18.53 15.01 -0.97
C TYR A 351 -19.89 14.94 -1.66
N LEU A 352 -20.19 15.90 -2.54
CA LEU A 352 -21.43 15.90 -3.31
C LEU A 352 -21.34 14.95 -4.50
N ALA A 353 -20.25 15.03 -5.26
CA ALA A 353 -19.96 14.17 -6.39
C ALA A 353 -18.53 13.60 -6.29
N PRO A 354 -18.23 12.46 -6.94
CA PRO A 354 -16.89 11.91 -6.97
C PRO A 354 -15.91 12.85 -7.70
N GLY A 355 -14.69 12.97 -7.20
CA GLY A 355 -13.64 13.78 -7.82
C GLY A 355 -13.76 15.29 -7.62
N GLU A 356 -14.87 15.78 -7.06
CA GLU A 356 -15.04 17.18 -6.69
C GLU A 356 -14.43 17.47 -5.30
N PRO A 357 -13.96 18.70 -5.03
CA PRO A 357 -13.55 19.09 -3.69
C PRO A 357 -14.71 18.96 -2.69
N ALA A 358 -14.39 18.72 -1.42
CA ALA A 358 -15.39 18.65 -0.36
C ALA A 358 -16.19 19.97 -0.31
N GLY A 359 -17.51 19.87 -0.54
CA GLY A 359 -18.37 21.06 -0.66
C GLY A 359 -18.62 21.78 0.68
N LEU A 360 -18.28 21.13 1.80
CA LEU A 360 -18.42 21.66 3.16
C LEU A 360 -17.21 21.25 4.00
N ASP A 361 -16.54 22.22 4.63
CA ASP A 361 -15.44 21.98 5.56
C ASP A 361 -15.97 21.65 6.97
N VAL A 362 -16.77 20.58 7.06
CA VAL A 362 -17.31 20.08 8.33
C VAL A 362 -16.78 18.67 8.54
N ALA A 363 -16.08 18.46 9.66
CA ALA A 363 -15.62 17.15 10.07
C ALA A 363 -16.80 16.24 10.41
N LEU A 364 -16.91 15.14 9.69
CA LEU A 364 -17.91 14.08 9.92
C LEU A 364 -17.42 13.08 10.98
N PRO A 365 -18.30 12.25 11.55
CA PRO A 365 -17.96 11.32 12.63
C PRO A 365 -16.80 10.36 12.35
N TYR A 366 -16.52 10.06 11.08
CA TYR A 366 -15.38 9.24 10.69
C TYR A 366 -14.05 9.83 11.19
N ALA A 367 -13.87 11.16 11.11
CA ALA A 367 -12.64 11.84 11.53
C ALA A 367 -12.38 11.66 13.04
N TRP A 368 -13.44 11.68 13.86
CA TRP A 368 -13.32 11.43 15.30
C TRP A 368 -12.97 9.98 15.62
N LEU A 369 -13.58 9.02 14.91
CA LEU A 369 -13.23 7.60 15.09
C LEU A 369 -11.79 7.32 14.65
N TYR A 370 -11.35 7.92 13.55
CA TYR A 370 -9.97 7.85 13.09
C TYR A 370 -8.98 8.37 14.15
N ALA A 371 -9.32 9.45 14.85
CA ALA A 371 -8.49 10.01 15.90
C ALA A 371 -8.53 9.22 17.23
N LEU A 372 -9.69 8.66 17.60
CA LEU A 372 -9.93 8.14 18.96
C LEU A 372 -9.88 6.61 19.08
N VAL A 373 -10.16 5.87 18.00
CA VAL A 373 -10.32 4.41 18.07
C VAL A 373 -9.03 3.73 17.57
N PRO A 374 -8.31 2.98 18.44
CA PRO A 374 -7.14 2.22 18.03
C PRO A 374 -7.45 1.26 16.88
N GLY A 375 -6.58 1.23 15.87
CA GLY A 375 -6.75 0.41 14.67
C GLY A 375 -7.68 1.00 13.61
N PHE A 376 -8.43 2.07 13.89
CA PHE A 376 -9.29 2.71 12.89
C PHE A 376 -8.49 3.40 11.77
N LYS A 377 -7.24 3.83 12.07
CA LYS A 377 -6.27 4.32 11.08
C LYS A 377 -5.89 3.29 10.01
N ALA A 378 -6.15 1.99 10.25
CA ALA A 378 -5.93 0.96 9.24
C ALA A 378 -6.99 1.02 8.10
N LEU A 379 -8.14 1.64 8.34
CA LEU A 379 -9.24 1.73 7.36
C LEU A 379 -8.93 2.80 6.32
N ARG A 380 -8.60 2.37 5.09
CA ARG A 380 -8.30 3.25 3.95
C ARG A 380 -9.53 3.86 3.28
N ALA A 381 -10.65 3.12 3.22
CA ALA A 381 -11.72 3.41 2.27
C ALA A 381 -13.10 3.52 2.94
N PRO A 382 -13.48 4.70 3.45
CA PRO A 382 -14.76 4.90 4.13
C PRO A 382 -15.97 4.37 3.36
N VAL A 383 -15.98 4.47 2.03
CA VAL A 383 -17.06 3.96 1.16
C VAL A 383 -17.45 2.50 1.46
N ARG A 384 -16.53 1.67 1.95
CA ARG A 384 -16.76 0.26 2.30
C ARG A 384 -17.78 0.05 3.44
N PHE A 385 -18.13 1.10 4.19
CA PHE A 385 -19.28 1.05 5.10
C PHE A 385 -20.60 0.76 4.37
N ASP A 386 -20.66 0.91 3.03
CA ASP A 386 -21.80 0.46 2.24
C ASP A 386 -22.14 -1.01 2.44
N ALA A 387 -21.16 -1.88 2.74
CA ALA A 387 -21.44 -3.28 3.07
C ALA A 387 -22.47 -3.43 4.21
N LEU A 388 -22.46 -2.53 5.20
CA LEU A 388 -23.46 -2.47 6.27
C LEU A 388 -24.73 -1.74 5.84
N VAL A 389 -24.63 -0.69 5.00
CA VAL A 389 -25.79 0.01 4.42
C VAL A 389 -26.65 -0.96 3.61
N SER A 390 -26.05 -1.66 2.65
CA SER A 390 -26.64 -2.71 1.83
C SER A 390 -27.27 -3.82 2.69
N LEU A 391 -26.58 -4.31 3.73
CA LEU A 391 -27.15 -5.32 4.65
C LEU A 391 -28.39 -4.81 5.40
N CYS A 392 -28.33 -3.58 5.92
CA CYS A 392 -29.43 -3.00 6.68
C CYS A 392 -30.66 -2.76 5.79
N LEU A 393 -30.46 -2.21 4.58
CA LEU A 393 -31.53 -2.03 3.61
C LEU A 393 -32.17 -3.36 3.21
N ALA A 394 -31.37 -4.40 2.97
CA ALA A 394 -31.89 -5.74 2.67
C ALA A 394 -32.73 -6.31 3.83
N VAL A 395 -32.28 -6.17 5.09
CA VAL A 395 -33.04 -6.60 6.27
C VAL A 395 -34.36 -5.82 6.41
N LEU A 396 -34.33 -4.49 6.23
CA LEU A 396 -35.51 -3.64 6.28
C LEU A 396 -36.50 -3.96 5.13
N ALA A 397 -36.00 -4.25 3.93
CA ALA A 397 -36.81 -4.72 2.81
C ALA A 397 -37.49 -6.06 3.14
N GLY A 398 -36.79 -6.96 3.82
CA GLY A 398 -37.37 -8.17 4.38
C GLY A 398 -38.50 -7.89 5.37
N TYR A 399 -38.34 -6.92 6.28
CA TYR A 399 -39.43 -6.47 7.17
C TYR A 399 -40.62 -5.92 6.38
N GLY A 400 -40.37 -5.16 5.31
CA GLY A 400 -41.41 -4.63 4.43
C GLY A 400 -42.21 -5.73 3.75
N LEU A 401 -41.54 -6.67 3.11
CA LEU A 401 -42.21 -7.80 2.45
C LEU A 401 -42.97 -8.68 3.47
N ALA A 402 -42.39 -8.90 4.66
CA ALA A 402 -43.10 -9.62 5.73
C ALA A 402 -44.38 -8.90 6.19
N ALA A 403 -44.37 -7.56 6.23
CA ALA A 403 -45.55 -6.77 6.57
C ALA A 403 -46.63 -6.83 5.47
N ILE A 404 -46.23 -6.79 4.19
CA ILE A 404 -47.15 -6.94 3.04
C ILE A 404 -47.81 -8.33 3.06
N LEU A 405 -47.03 -9.37 3.36
CA LEU A 405 -47.50 -10.75 3.42
C LEU A 405 -48.21 -11.13 4.74
N GLY A 406 -48.53 -10.15 5.59
CA GLY A 406 -48.95 -10.33 6.99
C GLY A 406 -50.03 -11.39 7.25
N PRO A 407 -50.21 -11.81 8.52
CA PRO A 407 -50.97 -13.01 8.92
C PRO A 407 -52.51 -12.89 8.82
N GLY A 408 -53.05 -12.04 7.95
CA GLY A 408 -54.49 -11.81 7.81
C GLY A 408 -55.29 -13.07 7.38
N PRO A 409 -56.62 -13.11 7.65
CA PRO A 409 -57.50 -14.24 7.35
C PRO A 409 -57.82 -14.31 5.84
N GLY A 410 -56.80 -14.67 5.07
CA GLY A 410 -56.83 -14.72 3.62
C GLY A 410 -55.41 -14.52 3.10
N ARG A 411 -54.63 -15.60 3.02
CA ARG A 411 -53.38 -15.53 2.24
C ARG A 411 -53.77 -15.05 0.85
N PRO A 412 -53.25 -13.92 0.35
CA PRO A 412 -53.64 -13.46 -0.97
C PRO A 412 -53.27 -14.57 -1.95
N ARG A 413 -54.21 -14.97 -2.83
CA ARG A 413 -53.94 -15.93 -3.92
C ARG A 413 -52.72 -15.52 -4.76
N LEU A 414 -52.34 -14.24 -4.69
CA LEU A 414 -51.22 -13.60 -5.36
C LEU A 414 -49.91 -13.55 -4.55
N ALA A 415 -49.82 -14.15 -3.35
CA ALA A 415 -48.62 -14.09 -2.52
C ALA A 415 -47.37 -14.67 -3.22
N GLY A 416 -47.51 -15.82 -3.89
CA GLY A 416 -46.42 -16.45 -4.65
C GLY A 416 -45.93 -15.57 -5.81
N PRO A 417 -46.83 -15.16 -6.72
CA PRO A 417 -46.51 -14.23 -7.81
C PRO A 417 -45.87 -12.92 -7.33
N LEU A 418 -46.38 -12.32 -6.24
CA LEU A 418 -45.81 -11.09 -5.67
C LEU A 418 -44.37 -11.29 -5.19
N VAL A 419 -44.10 -12.39 -4.47
CA VAL A 419 -42.74 -12.69 -4.01
C VAL A 419 -41.80 -12.93 -5.19
N ALA A 420 -42.25 -13.64 -6.21
CA ALA A 420 -41.47 -13.83 -7.43
C ALA A 420 -41.20 -12.50 -8.16
N ALA A 421 -42.20 -11.61 -8.25
CA ALA A 421 -42.05 -10.29 -8.84
C ALA A 421 -41.07 -9.41 -8.04
N CYS A 422 -41.17 -9.38 -6.71
CA CYS A 422 -40.22 -8.65 -5.86
C CYS A 422 -38.80 -9.22 -5.99
N ALA A 423 -38.64 -10.55 -5.98
CA ALA A 423 -37.34 -11.20 -6.15
C ALA A 423 -36.73 -10.88 -7.52
N LEU A 424 -37.53 -10.97 -8.59
CA LEU A 424 -37.10 -10.66 -9.95
C LEU A 424 -36.71 -9.19 -10.09
N LEU A 425 -37.52 -8.27 -9.56
CA LEU A 425 -37.27 -6.84 -9.65
C LEU A 425 -36.00 -6.44 -8.90
N VAL A 426 -35.81 -6.95 -7.67
CA VAL A 426 -34.57 -6.72 -6.89
C VAL A 426 -33.34 -7.19 -7.68
N VAL A 427 -33.39 -8.39 -8.26
CA VAL A 427 -32.28 -8.91 -9.06
C VAL A 427 -32.07 -8.09 -10.34
N ALA A 428 -33.15 -7.72 -11.03
CA ALA A 428 -33.06 -7.01 -12.31
C ALA A 428 -32.55 -5.56 -12.15
N GLU A 429 -32.88 -4.88 -11.05
CA GLU A 429 -32.38 -3.50 -10.79
C GLU A 429 -30.87 -3.47 -10.50
N SER A 430 -30.34 -4.50 -9.85
CA SER A 430 -28.91 -4.62 -9.56
C SER A 430 -28.12 -5.33 -10.67
N ALA A 431 -28.80 -5.93 -11.65
CA ALA A 431 -28.16 -6.64 -12.74
C ALA A 431 -27.52 -5.69 -13.76
N ALA A 432 -26.28 -6.03 -14.13
CA ALA A 432 -25.54 -5.43 -15.23
C ALA A 432 -25.20 -6.52 -16.25
N TRP A 433 -25.08 -6.18 -17.54
CA TRP A 433 -24.78 -7.18 -18.57
C TRP A 433 -23.78 -6.69 -19.64
N PRO A 434 -22.71 -7.45 -19.94
CA PRO A 434 -22.18 -8.55 -19.12
C PRO A 434 -21.82 -8.04 -17.72
N ALA A 435 -22.07 -8.84 -16.69
CA ALA A 435 -21.87 -8.41 -15.29
C ALA A 435 -20.39 -8.44 -14.90
N ALA A 436 -19.67 -9.40 -15.48
CA ALA A 436 -18.26 -9.66 -15.29
C ALA A 436 -17.53 -9.49 -16.63
N ARG A 437 -16.22 -9.43 -16.57
CA ARG A 437 -15.28 -9.70 -17.65
C ARG A 437 -14.74 -11.13 -17.50
N ALA A 438 -14.01 -11.59 -18.50
CA ALA A 438 -13.31 -12.85 -18.44
C ALA A 438 -11.99 -12.67 -19.18
N GLU A 439 -10.97 -12.23 -18.44
CA GLU A 439 -9.60 -12.05 -18.93
C GLU A 439 -8.85 -13.38 -18.80
N PRO A 440 -8.48 -14.04 -19.92
CA PRO A 440 -7.78 -15.31 -19.87
C PRO A 440 -6.40 -15.17 -19.21
N VAL A 441 -6.01 -16.19 -18.46
CA VAL A 441 -4.70 -16.29 -17.78
C VAL A 441 -4.10 -17.68 -17.99
N PRO A 442 -2.77 -17.77 -18.13
CA PRO A 442 -2.11 -19.04 -18.44
C PRO A 442 -2.25 -20.03 -17.28
N VAL A 443 -2.82 -21.21 -17.56
CA VAL A 443 -3.00 -22.30 -16.60
C VAL A 443 -2.68 -23.65 -17.25
N GLY A 444 -2.22 -24.62 -16.47
CA GLY A 444 -1.97 -25.98 -16.95
C GLY A 444 -1.01 -25.99 -18.16
N ALA A 445 -1.45 -26.51 -19.30
CA ALA A 445 -0.63 -26.62 -20.51
C ALA A 445 -0.31 -25.26 -21.19
N GLU A 446 -0.97 -24.18 -20.78
CA GLU A 446 -0.68 -22.82 -21.27
C GLU A 446 0.37 -22.09 -20.42
N LEU A 447 0.94 -22.77 -19.41
CA LEU A 447 1.99 -22.17 -18.58
C LEU A 447 3.23 -21.82 -19.42
N PRO A 448 3.86 -20.66 -19.16
CA PRO A 448 5.16 -20.31 -19.72
C PRO A 448 6.22 -21.40 -19.50
N PRO A 449 7.05 -21.74 -20.51
CA PRO A 449 8.14 -22.69 -20.35
C PRO A 449 9.11 -22.33 -19.21
N VAL A 450 9.33 -21.03 -18.98
CA VAL A 450 10.16 -20.54 -17.87
C VAL A 450 9.58 -20.86 -16.50
N VAL A 451 8.24 -20.87 -16.36
CA VAL A 451 7.57 -21.20 -15.10
C VAL A 451 7.70 -22.69 -14.80
N GLU A 452 7.53 -23.54 -15.82
CA GLU A 452 7.75 -24.99 -15.69
C GLU A 452 9.20 -25.32 -15.35
N TRP A 453 10.15 -24.65 -16.02
CA TRP A 453 11.58 -24.82 -15.74
C TRP A 453 11.96 -24.36 -14.32
N LEU A 454 11.43 -23.22 -13.85
CA LEU A 454 11.63 -22.73 -12.48
C LEU A 454 11.06 -23.65 -11.41
N ALA A 455 9.95 -24.34 -11.71
CA ALA A 455 9.31 -25.27 -10.78
C ALA A 455 10.01 -26.64 -10.70
N GLY A 456 10.81 -27.02 -11.71
CA GLY A 456 11.39 -28.36 -11.82
C GLY A 456 12.92 -28.41 -11.84
N GLU A 457 13.54 -27.77 -12.81
CA GLU A 457 14.96 -27.97 -13.16
C GLU A 457 15.89 -26.86 -12.66
N ALA A 458 15.34 -25.69 -12.36
CA ALA A 458 16.14 -24.52 -11.99
C ALA A 458 16.86 -24.70 -10.64
N PRO A 459 18.12 -24.24 -10.51
CA PRO A 459 18.80 -24.19 -9.21
C PRO A 459 17.99 -23.42 -8.18
N GLU A 460 17.95 -23.86 -6.92
CA GLU A 460 17.19 -23.21 -5.83
C GLU A 460 17.66 -21.80 -5.48
N GLY A 461 16.74 -20.99 -4.93
CA GLY A 461 17.04 -19.66 -4.37
C GLY A 461 16.28 -18.49 -5.01
N PRO A 462 16.53 -17.25 -4.57
CA PRO A 462 15.79 -16.08 -5.03
C PRO A 462 16.03 -15.78 -6.51
N ILE A 463 14.99 -15.33 -7.20
CA ILE A 463 15.02 -14.99 -8.62
C ILE A 463 14.62 -13.51 -8.81
N LEU A 464 14.95 -12.94 -9.97
CA LEU A 464 14.38 -11.68 -10.42
C LEU A 464 14.02 -11.76 -11.91
N GLU A 465 12.78 -11.39 -12.23
CA GLU A 465 12.28 -11.34 -13.61
C GLU A 465 12.32 -9.88 -14.12
N LEU A 466 12.84 -9.67 -15.33
CA LEU A 466 13.00 -8.36 -15.96
C LEU A 466 12.24 -8.32 -17.31
N PRO A 467 11.54 -7.22 -17.64
CA PRO A 467 11.36 -5.99 -16.83
C PRO A 467 10.48 -6.23 -15.60
N MET A 468 10.77 -5.53 -14.48
CA MET A 468 10.02 -5.66 -13.22
C MET A 468 8.55 -5.24 -13.40
N ALA A 469 7.67 -5.78 -12.55
CA ALA A 469 6.21 -5.71 -12.65
C ALA A 469 5.64 -4.33 -13.06
N PHE A 470 6.07 -3.24 -12.42
CA PHE A 470 5.52 -1.89 -12.62
C PHE A 470 6.48 -0.94 -13.33
N THR A 471 7.33 -1.48 -14.21
CA THR A 471 8.21 -0.71 -15.10
C THR A 471 7.65 -0.70 -16.53
N PRO A 472 8.14 0.19 -17.43
CA PRO A 472 7.76 0.15 -18.85
C PRO A 472 8.02 -1.24 -19.46
N GLY A 473 6.98 -1.85 -20.04
CA GLY A 473 7.03 -3.23 -20.56
C GLY A 473 6.80 -4.34 -19.52
N GLY A 474 6.76 -3.99 -18.23
CA GLY A 474 6.47 -4.90 -17.11
C GLY A 474 5.07 -5.54 -17.19
N PRO A 475 4.91 -6.78 -16.72
CA PRO A 475 3.65 -7.52 -16.79
C PRO A 475 2.60 -7.14 -15.74
N ARG A 476 2.88 -6.15 -14.89
CA ARG A 476 2.12 -5.93 -13.64
C ARG A 476 2.12 -7.20 -12.79
N LEU A 477 0.95 -7.77 -12.52
CA LEU A 477 0.77 -8.88 -11.58
C LEU A 477 0.93 -10.28 -12.17
N ASP A 478 1.22 -10.42 -13.47
CA ASP A 478 1.34 -11.77 -14.07
C ASP A 478 2.48 -12.58 -13.45
N TYR A 479 3.67 -12.00 -13.24
CA TYR A 479 4.80 -12.72 -12.62
C TYR A 479 4.47 -13.17 -11.20
N GLN A 480 3.87 -12.28 -10.40
CA GLN A 480 3.45 -12.61 -9.04
C GLN A 480 2.41 -13.74 -9.05
N TYR A 481 1.44 -13.71 -9.96
CA TYR A 481 0.51 -14.82 -10.15
C TYR A 481 1.22 -16.12 -10.57
N LEU A 482 2.10 -16.08 -11.57
CA LEU A 482 2.84 -17.24 -12.07
C LEU A 482 3.78 -17.84 -11.01
N SER A 483 4.21 -17.01 -10.06
CA SER A 483 5.00 -17.48 -8.92
C SER A 483 4.27 -18.49 -8.03
N THR A 484 2.94 -18.61 -8.13
CA THR A 484 2.17 -19.65 -7.43
C THR A 484 2.45 -21.08 -7.94
N TYR A 485 3.18 -21.24 -9.04
CA TYR A 485 3.58 -22.54 -9.57
C TYR A 485 4.99 -22.99 -9.13
N HIS A 486 5.85 -22.06 -8.70
CA HIS A 486 7.24 -22.35 -8.32
C HIS A 486 7.65 -21.82 -6.93
N TRP A 487 6.88 -20.90 -6.33
CA TRP A 487 7.04 -20.34 -4.97
C TRP A 487 8.41 -19.71 -4.69
N ARG A 488 9.14 -19.31 -5.73
CA ARG A 488 10.48 -18.76 -5.61
C ARG A 488 10.41 -17.34 -5.04
N PRO A 489 11.25 -17.00 -4.04
CA PRO A 489 11.33 -15.63 -3.54
C PRO A 489 11.84 -14.67 -4.61
N THR A 490 11.27 -13.48 -4.68
CA THR A 490 11.71 -12.40 -5.58
C THR A 490 11.76 -11.05 -4.87
N PRO A 491 12.74 -10.18 -5.16
CA PRO A 491 12.74 -8.78 -4.70
C PRO A 491 11.62 -7.92 -5.29
N ASP A 492 11.00 -8.37 -6.39
CA ASP A 492 9.87 -7.69 -7.04
C ASP A 492 8.54 -8.05 -6.36
N GLY A 493 7.49 -7.30 -6.68
CA GLY A 493 6.12 -7.63 -6.29
C GLY A 493 5.19 -6.44 -6.15
N TYR A 494 3.94 -6.74 -5.80
CA TYR A 494 2.91 -5.78 -5.49
C TYR A 494 2.15 -6.16 -4.23
N SER A 495 1.77 -5.14 -3.46
CA SER A 495 0.89 -5.30 -2.31
C SER A 495 0.25 -3.96 -1.92
N GLY A 496 -0.63 -3.98 -0.91
CA GLY A 496 -1.28 -2.78 -0.40
C GLY A 496 -0.29 -1.75 0.21
N PHE A 497 0.89 -2.22 0.60
CA PHE A 497 2.05 -1.41 0.97
C PHE A 497 3.30 -1.89 0.21
N ILE A 498 4.08 -0.95 -0.31
CA ILE A 498 5.35 -1.21 -1.00
C ILE A 498 6.48 -0.84 -0.04
N PRO A 499 7.47 -1.70 0.18
CA PRO A 499 8.55 -1.40 1.12
C PRO A 499 9.43 -0.24 0.62
N PRO A 500 10.00 0.59 1.53
CA PRO A 500 10.62 1.87 1.18
C PRO A 500 11.76 1.79 0.15
N ALA A 501 12.55 0.71 0.14
CA ALA A 501 13.70 0.58 -0.75
C ALA A 501 13.36 0.00 -2.13
N HIS A 502 12.12 -0.46 -2.35
CA HIS A 502 11.71 -1.09 -3.61
C HIS A 502 11.93 -0.16 -4.83
N GLY A 503 11.63 1.13 -4.68
CA GLY A 503 11.87 2.10 -5.75
C GLY A 503 13.35 2.23 -6.14
N GLN A 504 14.28 2.08 -5.20
CA GLN A 504 15.72 2.05 -5.51
C GLN A 504 16.12 0.76 -6.23
N ILE A 505 15.53 -0.39 -5.86
CA ILE A 505 15.75 -1.65 -6.58
C ILE A 505 15.32 -1.50 -8.04
N VAL A 506 14.09 -1.01 -8.27
CA VAL A 506 13.58 -0.74 -9.62
C VAL A 506 14.51 0.19 -10.40
N TYR A 507 14.93 1.30 -9.79
CA TYR A 507 15.86 2.26 -10.40
C TYR A 507 17.18 1.62 -10.87
N GLU A 508 17.79 0.76 -10.06
CA GLU A 508 19.03 0.08 -10.47
C GLU A 508 18.74 -1.00 -11.54
N MET A 509 17.61 -1.70 -11.45
CA MET A 509 17.26 -2.79 -12.38
C MET A 509 16.89 -2.31 -13.78
N GLU A 510 16.34 -1.11 -13.94
CA GLU A 510 16.10 -0.51 -15.27
C GLU A 510 17.42 -0.36 -16.07
N ARG A 511 18.56 -0.26 -15.37
CA ARG A 511 19.91 -0.13 -15.95
C ARG A 511 20.67 -1.45 -16.02
N PHE A 512 20.04 -2.59 -15.71
CA PHE A 512 20.65 -3.91 -15.88
C PHE A 512 21.20 -4.09 -17.31
N PRO A 513 22.41 -4.64 -17.54
CA PRO A 513 23.31 -5.30 -16.59
C PRO A 513 24.45 -4.40 -16.07
N ALA A 514 24.21 -3.11 -15.81
CA ALA A 514 25.23 -2.22 -15.25
C ALA A 514 25.84 -2.76 -13.93
N GLU A 515 27.09 -2.41 -13.66
CA GLU A 515 27.87 -2.91 -12.51
C GLU A 515 27.17 -2.70 -11.16
N ARG A 516 26.49 -1.55 -10.99
CA ARG A 516 25.64 -1.24 -9.83
C ARG A 516 24.46 -2.19 -9.68
N ALA A 517 23.76 -2.48 -10.78
CA ALA A 517 22.62 -3.39 -10.80
C ALA A 517 23.05 -4.81 -10.42
N VAL A 518 24.14 -5.30 -11.04
CA VAL A 518 24.69 -6.63 -10.74
C VAL A 518 25.16 -6.74 -9.29
N SER A 519 25.80 -5.70 -8.76
CA SER A 519 26.19 -5.67 -7.34
C SER A 519 24.97 -5.69 -6.41
N LEU A 520 23.88 -5.00 -6.76
CA LEU A 520 22.65 -5.05 -5.98
C LEU A 520 21.98 -6.43 -6.03
N LEU A 521 21.96 -7.10 -7.19
CA LEU A 521 21.47 -8.49 -7.30
C LEU A 521 22.24 -9.43 -6.37
N GLN A 522 23.57 -9.27 -6.30
CA GLN A 522 24.42 -10.04 -5.38
C GLN A 522 24.09 -9.76 -3.91
N ALA A 523 23.92 -8.49 -3.52
CA ALA A 523 23.56 -8.10 -2.16
C ALA A 523 22.15 -8.55 -1.75
N LEU A 524 21.22 -8.59 -2.71
CA LEU A 524 19.88 -9.17 -2.57
C LEU A 524 19.91 -10.70 -2.52
N GLY A 525 21.05 -11.35 -2.77
CA GLY A 525 21.15 -12.80 -2.79
C GLY A 525 20.44 -13.46 -3.97
N VAL A 526 20.08 -12.70 -5.02
CA VAL A 526 19.47 -13.23 -6.23
C VAL A 526 20.43 -14.24 -6.87
N ARG A 527 19.89 -15.38 -7.28
CA ARG A 527 20.64 -16.49 -7.90
C ARG A 527 20.41 -16.56 -9.39
N LEU A 528 19.21 -16.20 -9.84
CA LEU A 528 18.83 -16.23 -11.25
C LEU A 528 18.17 -14.91 -11.64
N VAL A 529 18.57 -14.39 -12.79
CA VAL A 529 17.85 -13.31 -13.49
C VAL A 529 17.23 -13.90 -14.76
N VAL A 530 15.94 -13.66 -14.93
CA VAL A 530 15.20 -14.03 -16.14
C VAL A 530 14.91 -12.75 -16.92
N LEU A 531 15.46 -12.65 -18.13
CA LEU A 531 15.22 -11.54 -19.03
C LEU A 531 14.16 -11.93 -20.06
N HIS A 532 12.97 -11.35 -19.96
CA HIS A 532 11.88 -11.61 -20.90
C HIS A 532 12.02 -10.74 -22.15
N GLY A 533 12.82 -11.19 -23.13
CA GLY A 533 13.15 -10.41 -24.31
C GLY A 533 11.92 -9.96 -25.12
N GLY A 534 10.83 -10.76 -25.10
CA GLY A 534 9.57 -10.42 -25.75
C GLY A 534 8.78 -9.26 -25.12
N ARG A 535 9.25 -8.71 -23.98
CA ARG A 535 8.63 -7.60 -23.23
C ARG A 535 9.48 -6.33 -23.19
N LEU A 536 10.74 -6.40 -23.62
CA LEU A 536 11.62 -5.25 -23.71
C LEU A 536 11.44 -4.53 -25.06
N ALA A 537 11.64 -3.21 -25.07
CA ALA A 537 11.75 -2.47 -26.32
C ALA A 537 12.94 -3.01 -27.14
N PRO A 538 12.84 -3.11 -28.48
CA PRO A 538 13.92 -3.67 -29.30
C PRO A 538 15.26 -2.97 -29.11
N GLU A 539 15.28 -1.64 -28.96
CA GLU A 539 16.53 -0.92 -28.69
C GLU A 539 17.13 -1.32 -27.34
N ARG A 540 16.28 -1.43 -26.31
CA ARG A 540 16.71 -1.81 -24.97
C ARG A 540 17.21 -3.26 -24.92
N LEU A 541 16.56 -4.18 -25.62
CA LEU A 541 17.00 -5.57 -25.70
C LEU A 541 18.38 -5.65 -26.36
N ALA A 542 18.59 -4.96 -27.48
CA ALA A 542 19.87 -4.92 -28.17
C ALA A 542 21.00 -4.33 -27.30
N GLU A 543 20.69 -3.26 -26.55
CA GLU A 543 21.62 -2.65 -25.60
C GLU A 543 22.01 -3.63 -24.48
N VAL A 544 21.03 -4.33 -23.88
CA VAL A 544 21.27 -5.32 -22.83
C VAL A 544 22.09 -6.50 -23.37
N GLU A 545 21.73 -7.05 -24.52
CA GLU A 545 22.46 -8.16 -25.15
C GLU A 545 23.91 -7.78 -25.52
N ALA A 546 24.14 -6.54 -25.95
CA ALA A 546 25.48 -6.02 -26.23
C ALA A 546 26.32 -5.83 -24.94
N ALA A 547 25.68 -5.49 -23.82
CA ALA A 547 26.35 -5.25 -22.54
C ALA A 547 26.61 -6.54 -21.73
N LEU A 548 25.78 -7.58 -21.88
CA LEU A 548 25.87 -8.83 -21.11
C LEU A 548 27.25 -9.52 -21.19
N PRO A 549 27.95 -9.60 -22.35
CA PRO A 549 29.30 -10.17 -22.43
C PRO A 549 30.34 -9.45 -21.57
N ALA A 550 30.11 -8.17 -21.24
CA ALA A 550 31.00 -7.37 -20.40
C ALA A 550 30.69 -7.50 -18.89
N ALA A 551 29.67 -8.27 -18.50
CA ALA A 551 29.28 -8.49 -17.11
C ALA A 551 29.79 -9.87 -16.61
N PRO A 552 31.03 -9.96 -16.06
CA PRO A 552 31.67 -11.24 -15.73
C PRO A 552 30.97 -12.02 -14.61
N ASP A 553 30.14 -11.34 -13.82
CA ASP A 553 29.41 -11.95 -12.70
C ASP A 553 28.08 -12.59 -13.13
N LEU A 554 27.71 -12.50 -14.41
CA LEU A 554 26.51 -13.11 -14.98
C LEU A 554 26.90 -14.26 -15.92
N ALA A 555 26.52 -15.48 -15.57
CA ALA A 555 26.77 -16.65 -16.39
C ALA A 555 25.49 -17.07 -17.14
N PRO A 556 25.50 -17.18 -18.48
CA PRO A 556 24.32 -17.67 -19.22
C PRO A 556 24.03 -19.12 -18.83
N LEU A 557 22.78 -19.43 -18.53
CA LEU A 557 22.35 -20.75 -18.08
C LEU A 557 21.51 -21.48 -19.12
N THR A 558 20.43 -20.84 -19.59
CA THR A 558 19.54 -21.42 -20.61
C THR A 558 18.80 -20.33 -21.37
N VAL A 559 18.25 -20.70 -22.53
CA VAL A 559 17.39 -19.86 -23.36
C VAL A 559 16.10 -20.61 -23.59
N LEU A 560 14.98 -20.00 -23.22
CA LEU A 560 13.65 -20.60 -23.31
C LEU A 560 12.80 -19.83 -24.32
N ALA A 561 11.75 -20.48 -24.82
CA ALA A 561 10.75 -19.79 -25.62
C ALA A 561 10.07 -18.71 -24.76
N GLY A 562 10.08 -17.47 -25.26
CA GLY A 562 9.77 -16.32 -24.43
C GLY A 562 8.30 -16.04 -24.25
N THR A 563 8.00 -15.24 -23.23
CA THR A 563 6.62 -14.94 -22.83
C THR A 563 6.31 -13.45 -22.93
N GLY A 564 5.51 -13.10 -23.95
CA GLY A 564 5.09 -11.72 -24.17
C GLY A 564 4.43 -11.50 -25.53
N PRO A 565 3.88 -10.30 -25.79
CA PRO A 565 3.19 -9.97 -27.04
C PRO A 565 4.07 -10.15 -28.29
N GLY A 566 5.40 -10.10 -28.13
CA GLY A 566 6.37 -10.20 -29.22
C GLY A 566 6.93 -11.59 -29.54
N GLN A 567 6.51 -12.68 -28.85
CA GLN A 567 7.07 -14.04 -29.03
C GLN A 567 8.62 -14.07 -29.05
N GLY A 568 9.25 -13.37 -28.09
CA GLY A 568 10.70 -13.29 -27.95
C GLY A 568 11.33 -14.56 -27.36
N ARG A 569 12.57 -14.45 -26.90
CA ARG A 569 13.27 -15.48 -26.12
C ARG A 569 13.39 -15.01 -24.67
N ASP A 570 13.24 -15.92 -23.72
CA ASP A 570 13.53 -15.66 -22.31
C ASP A 570 14.97 -16.14 -22.04
N LEU A 571 15.84 -15.20 -21.64
CA LEU A 571 17.25 -15.48 -21.38
C LEU A 571 17.46 -15.62 -19.87
N VAL A 572 18.03 -16.73 -19.42
CA VAL A 572 18.26 -16.99 -18.00
C VAL A 572 19.75 -16.92 -17.68
N TYR A 573 20.10 -16.08 -16.71
CA TYR A 573 21.47 -15.89 -16.24
C TYR A 573 21.59 -16.23 -14.76
N ALA A 574 22.65 -16.95 -14.39
CA ALA A 574 23.05 -17.16 -13.01
C ALA A 574 23.88 -15.97 -12.51
N VAL A 575 23.56 -15.50 -11.30
CA VAL A 575 24.29 -14.40 -10.65
C VAL A 575 25.34 -14.99 -9.71
N SER A 576 26.61 -14.68 -9.99
CA SER A 576 27.73 -15.12 -9.16
C SER A 576 27.70 -14.40 -7.81
N PRO A 577 27.68 -15.10 -6.66
CA PRO A 577 27.68 -14.45 -5.35
C PRO A 577 28.97 -13.65 -5.12
N ARG A 578 28.85 -12.54 -4.39
CA ARG A 578 29.99 -11.74 -3.93
C ARG A 578 29.86 -11.43 -2.44
N ALA A 579 30.97 -11.57 -1.70
CA ALA A 579 31.04 -11.09 -0.32
C ALA A 579 31.17 -9.56 -0.31
N VAL A 580 30.35 -8.90 0.49
CA VAL A 580 30.45 -7.45 0.72
C VAL A 580 31.42 -7.21 1.85
N ASP A 581 32.49 -6.46 1.59
CA ASP A 581 33.41 -5.99 2.62
C ASP A 581 33.22 -4.48 2.85
N PRO A 582 32.47 -4.09 3.91
CA PRO A 582 32.26 -2.68 4.20
C PRO A 582 33.52 -1.97 4.72
N ALA A 583 34.58 -2.70 5.08
CA ALA A 583 35.86 -2.08 5.48
C ALA A 583 36.54 -1.34 4.31
N GLY A 584 36.13 -1.59 3.07
CA GLY A 584 36.59 -0.86 1.89
C GLY A 584 36.06 0.58 1.79
N LEU A 585 35.06 0.96 2.59
CA LEU A 585 34.52 2.32 2.59
C LEU A 585 35.35 3.25 3.49
N GLN A 586 35.54 4.47 3.02
CA GLN A 586 36.04 5.56 3.84
C GLN A 586 34.85 6.34 4.39
N VAL A 587 34.57 6.17 5.68
CA VAL A 587 33.44 6.81 6.35
C VAL A 587 33.92 8.02 7.14
N SER A 588 33.27 9.16 6.93
CA SER A 588 33.49 10.41 7.67
C SER A 588 32.16 11.03 8.07
N VAL A 589 32.19 12.02 8.97
CA VAL A 589 30.99 12.74 9.40
C VAL A 589 31.23 14.24 9.32
N TYR A 590 30.31 14.93 8.67
CA TYR A 590 30.23 16.38 8.66
C TYR A 590 29.25 16.86 9.72
N PHE A 591 29.72 17.80 10.54
CA PHE A 591 28.97 18.43 11.61
C PHE A 591 28.71 19.88 11.20
N PRO A 592 27.47 20.25 10.81
CA PRO A 592 27.11 21.64 10.64
C PRO A 592 27.48 22.44 11.92
N PRO A 593 28.21 23.56 11.79
CA PRO A 593 28.86 24.21 12.94
C PRO A 593 27.88 24.94 13.87
N GLN A 594 26.69 25.30 13.36
CA GLN A 594 25.68 26.07 14.10
C GLN A 594 24.31 25.42 13.99
N ALA A 595 23.57 25.40 15.10
CA ALA A 595 22.23 24.84 15.16
C ALA A 595 21.29 25.63 16.07
N PRO A 596 19.98 25.66 15.79
CA PRO A 596 19.03 26.31 16.65
C PRO A 596 18.83 25.53 17.96
N ALA A 597 18.84 26.22 19.09
CA ALA A 597 18.61 25.58 20.39
C ALA A 597 17.21 24.96 20.48
N GLY A 598 17.11 23.80 21.15
CA GLY A 598 15.84 23.11 21.40
C GLY A 598 15.23 22.38 20.20
N ARG A 599 15.91 22.29 19.05
CA ARG A 599 15.50 21.48 17.91
C ARG A 599 16.47 20.31 17.68
N PRO A 600 16.02 19.16 17.17
CA PRO A 600 16.92 18.06 16.81
C PRO A 600 18.06 18.51 15.89
N TYR A 601 19.27 18.02 16.14
CA TYR A 601 20.46 18.33 15.36
C TYR A 601 20.68 17.26 14.29
N THR A 602 21.07 17.65 13.07
CA THR A 602 21.37 16.72 11.98
C THR A 602 22.84 16.83 11.58
N ALA A 603 23.58 15.73 11.74
CA ALA A 603 24.91 15.53 11.17
C ALA A 603 24.79 14.74 9.85
N TYR A 604 25.85 14.73 9.04
CA TYR A 604 25.85 14.02 7.76
C TYR A 604 27.00 13.04 7.69
N LEU A 605 26.69 11.75 7.59
CA LEU A 605 27.66 10.71 7.34
C LEU A 605 27.95 10.63 5.84
N VAL A 606 29.23 10.64 5.48
CA VAL A 606 29.71 10.52 4.11
C VAL A 606 30.51 9.23 3.99
N ALA A 607 30.00 8.29 3.20
CA ALA A 607 30.67 7.02 2.89
C ALA A 607 31.19 7.04 1.45
N LEU A 608 32.51 7.17 1.32
CA LEU A 608 33.22 7.17 0.04
C LEU A 608 33.69 5.76 -0.30
N ASN A 609 33.47 5.32 -1.53
CA ASN A 609 33.95 4.06 -2.07
C ASN A 609 35.12 4.28 -3.03
N PRO A 610 36.38 4.14 -2.58
CA PRO A 610 37.55 4.22 -3.45
C PRO A 610 37.77 2.94 -4.29
N GLY A 611 36.99 1.88 -4.06
CA GLY A 611 37.13 0.59 -4.72
C GLY A 611 36.70 0.62 -6.19
N GLN A 612 37.08 -0.43 -6.91
CA GLN A 612 36.77 -0.62 -8.33
C GLN A 612 35.40 -1.28 -8.59
N ARG A 613 34.70 -1.67 -7.52
CA ARG A 613 33.38 -2.33 -7.58
C ARG A 613 32.38 -1.56 -6.73
N SER A 614 31.11 -1.57 -7.11
CA SER A 614 30.06 -1.02 -6.26
C SER A 614 29.99 -1.79 -4.95
N LEU A 615 29.72 -1.07 -3.87
CA LEU A 615 29.28 -1.69 -2.62
C LEU A 615 27.76 -1.60 -2.58
N ALA A 616 27.11 -2.76 -2.50
CA ALA A 616 25.66 -2.85 -2.38
C ALA A 616 25.26 -3.49 -1.04
N LEU A 617 24.13 -3.04 -0.50
CA LEU A 617 23.61 -3.48 0.78
C LEU A 617 22.20 -4.07 0.61
N PRO A 618 21.83 -5.07 1.43
CA PRO A 618 20.46 -5.54 1.43
C PRO A 618 19.52 -4.42 1.92
N PRO A 619 18.28 -4.34 1.40
CA PRO A 619 17.33 -3.27 1.73
C PRO A 619 16.81 -3.31 3.19
N THR A 620 17.14 -4.38 3.91
CA THR A 620 16.90 -4.56 5.34
C THR A 620 18.06 -4.05 6.21
N ALA A 621 19.19 -3.64 5.63
CA ALA A 621 20.28 -3.02 6.37
C ALA A 621 19.82 -1.71 7.02
N ARG A 622 20.25 -1.47 8.26
CA ARG A 622 19.93 -0.28 9.06
C ARG A 622 21.17 0.16 9.81
N LEU A 623 21.44 1.46 9.81
CA LEU A 623 22.41 2.07 10.71
C LEU A 623 21.79 2.17 12.10
N GLN A 624 22.58 1.92 13.13
CA GLN A 624 22.25 2.17 14.54
C GLN A 624 23.36 3.00 15.20
N PRO A 625 23.63 4.23 14.72
CA PRO A 625 24.69 5.04 15.27
C PRO A 625 24.34 5.46 16.69
N THR A 626 25.32 5.41 17.59
CA THR A 626 25.19 5.98 18.93
C THR A 626 25.75 7.39 18.94
N PHE A 627 25.17 8.24 19.78
CA PHE A 627 25.65 9.61 19.99
C PHE A 627 25.85 9.92 21.46
N ALA A 628 26.79 10.83 21.75
CA ALA A 628 27.00 11.40 23.07
C ALA A 628 27.40 12.88 22.97
N TRP A 629 26.76 13.71 23.79
CA TRP A 629 27.07 15.13 23.95
C TRP A 629 27.95 15.37 25.17
N GLN A 630 29.00 16.17 24.99
CA GLN A 630 29.89 16.59 26.08
C GLN A 630 30.01 18.12 26.13
N PRO A 631 29.39 18.82 27.10
CA PRO A 631 29.73 20.19 27.45
C PRO A 631 31.08 20.22 28.16
N ALA A 632 32.12 20.77 27.53
CA ALA A 632 33.38 21.17 28.15
C ALA A 632 33.85 20.35 29.39
N GLY A 633 33.75 19.01 29.36
CA GLY A 633 34.16 18.10 30.45
C GLY A 633 33.08 17.24 31.14
N GLU A 634 31.78 17.52 30.99
CA GLU A 634 30.67 16.70 31.56
C GLU A 634 29.81 16.05 30.45
N SER A 635 28.94 15.09 30.78
CA SER A 635 28.03 14.43 29.82
C SER A 635 26.66 15.10 29.83
N ALA A 636 26.14 15.57 28.67
CA ALA A 636 24.86 16.28 28.56
C ALA A 636 23.77 15.55 27.78
N GLY A 637 24.01 14.30 27.37
CA GLY A 637 23.01 13.49 26.68
C GLY A 637 23.66 12.39 25.87
N GLN A 638 23.01 11.23 25.80
CA GLN A 638 23.46 10.11 24.97
C GLN A 638 22.24 9.34 24.46
N GLY A 639 22.37 8.71 23.30
CA GLY A 639 21.27 7.97 22.70
C GLY A 639 21.65 7.30 21.39
N THR A 640 20.62 6.89 20.64
CA THR A 640 20.77 6.36 19.28
C THR A 640 20.32 7.43 18.29
N ALA A 641 21.15 7.71 17.29
CA ALA A 641 20.81 8.62 16.21
C ALA A 641 19.79 7.98 15.28
N THR A 642 18.84 8.78 14.79
CA THR A 642 17.93 8.35 13.73
C THR A 642 18.61 8.60 12.39
N ALA A 643 18.88 7.55 11.63
CA ALA A 643 19.45 7.67 10.29
C ALA A 643 18.35 7.79 9.23
N ALA A 644 18.58 8.66 8.24
CA ALA A 644 17.82 8.63 6.99
C ALA A 644 18.06 7.31 6.22
N GLY A 645 17.26 7.06 5.19
CA GLY A 645 17.38 5.86 4.36
C GLY A 645 18.79 5.68 3.80
N LEU A 646 19.38 4.51 4.02
CA LEU A 646 20.69 4.15 3.50
C LEU A 646 20.58 3.86 2.01
N PRO A 647 21.35 4.53 1.12
CA PRO A 647 21.38 4.17 -0.29
C PRO A 647 21.79 2.72 -0.46
N LEU A 648 21.09 1.98 -1.34
CA LEU A 648 21.35 0.56 -1.53
C LEU A 648 22.69 0.27 -2.21
N VAL A 649 23.20 1.21 -3.02
CA VAL A 649 24.41 1.00 -3.81
C VAL A 649 25.27 2.26 -3.85
N THR A 650 26.51 2.14 -3.39
CA THR A 650 27.56 3.17 -3.51
C THR A 650 28.47 2.82 -4.69
N SER A 651 28.53 3.73 -5.68
CA SER A 651 29.28 3.51 -6.93
C SER A 651 30.77 3.27 -6.67
N PRO A 652 31.49 2.56 -7.56
CA PRO A 652 32.95 2.47 -7.54
C PRO A 652 33.62 3.82 -7.86
N ASP A 653 34.94 3.82 -7.90
CA ASP A 653 35.79 4.88 -8.46
C ASP A 653 35.56 6.26 -7.83
N GLY A 654 35.47 6.27 -6.50
CA GLY A 654 35.26 7.47 -5.71
C GLY A 654 33.79 7.88 -5.58
N GLY A 655 32.84 6.98 -5.87
CA GLY A 655 31.43 7.18 -5.57
C GLY A 655 31.17 7.39 -4.08
N ALA A 656 30.11 8.11 -3.74
CA ALA A 656 29.81 8.50 -2.37
C ALA A 656 28.32 8.37 -2.04
N ALA A 657 28.02 7.95 -0.81
CA ALA A 657 26.70 8.03 -0.21
C ALA A 657 26.72 9.06 0.93
N VAL A 658 25.71 9.92 0.97
CA VAL A 658 25.50 10.90 2.05
C VAL A 658 24.25 10.51 2.82
N VAL A 659 24.37 10.33 4.14
CA VAL A 659 23.28 9.89 5.01
C VAL A 659 23.10 10.90 6.15
N ALA A 660 21.92 11.48 6.26
CA ALA A 660 21.57 12.35 7.37
C ALA A 660 21.37 11.54 8.66
N LEU A 661 21.99 11.99 9.75
CA LEU A 661 21.91 11.42 11.09
C LEU A 661 21.32 12.46 12.05
N THR A 662 20.07 12.26 12.46
CA THR A 662 19.37 13.16 13.37
C THR A 662 19.50 12.68 14.82
N VAL A 663 19.92 13.58 15.71
CA VAL A 663 20.09 13.32 17.15
C VAL A 663 19.28 14.31 17.97
N GLU A 664 18.92 13.91 19.18
CA GLU A 664 18.35 14.84 20.16
C GLU A 664 19.40 15.89 20.54
N ALA A 665 18.99 17.16 20.57
CA ALA A 665 19.87 18.26 20.93
C ALA A 665 20.06 18.37 22.45
N PRO A 666 21.22 18.87 22.91
CA PRO A 666 21.47 19.10 24.33
C PRO A 666 20.58 20.24 24.86
N PRO A 667 20.30 20.27 26.17
CA PRO A 667 19.50 21.34 26.76
C PRO A 667 20.31 22.65 26.83
N GLY A 668 19.81 23.70 26.18
CA GLY A 668 20.33 25.06 26.29
C GLY A 668 21.18 25.52 25.09
N GLU A 669 21.60 26.78 25.16
CA GLU A 669 22.52 27.41 24.20
C GLU A 669 23.97 27.20 24.65
N GLY A 670 24.90 27.22 23.69
CA GLY A 670 26.33 27.10 23.96
C GLY A 670 27.05 26.12 23.03
N ARG A 671 28.34 25.91 23.29
CA ARG A 671 29.20 25.03 22.50
C ARG A 671 29.24 23.63 23.10
N PHE A 672 28.90 22.63 22.30
CA PHE A 672 28.88 21.23 22.70
C PHE A 672 29.72 20.38 21.74
N ARG A 673 30.38 19.35 22.26
CA ARG A 673 31.06 18.34 21.44
C ARG A 673 30.13 17.15 21.23
N LEU A 674 29.83 16.82 19.97
CA LEU A 674 29.10 15.62 19.58
C LEU A 674 30.08 14.52 19.22
N ALA A 675 29.98 13.37 19.86
CA ALA A 675 30.61 12.13 19.41
C ALA A 675 29.54 11.23 18.77
N LEU A 676 29.84 10.71 17.58
CA LEU A 676 29.01 9.75 16.85
C LEU A 676 29.83 8.51 16.50
N GLY A 677 29.19 7.35 16.50
CA GLY A 677 29.84 6.15 16.00
C GLY A 677 28.96 4.92 16.00
N GLU A 678 29.40 3.92 15.25
CA GLU A 678 28.77 2.62 15.12
C GLU A 678 29.86 1.56 15.04
N GLU A 679 29.64 0.42 15.69
CA GLU A 679 30.55 -0.73 15.63
C GLU A 679 29.87 -1.86 14.89
N ARG A 680 30.57 -2.46 13.91
CA ARG A 680 30.07 -3.60 13.10
C ARG A 680 28.75 -3.29 12.38
N GLY A 681 28.53 -2.03 11.99
CA GLY A 681 27.37 -1.62 11.22
C GLY A 681 27.47 -1.98 9.72
N PRO A 682 26.41 -1.71 8.94
CA PRO A 682 26.40 -1.91 7.48
C PRO A 682 27.52 -1.19 6.72
N LEU A 683 28.02 -0.08 7.27
CA LEU A 683 29.14 0.71 6.70
C LEU A 683 30.46 0.44 7.43
N GLY A 684 30.56 -0.68 8.14
CA GLY A 684 31.73 -1.01 8.96
C GLY A 684 31.72 -0.27 10.30
N SER A 685 32.85 -0.31 11.00
CA SER A 685 33.02 0.39 12.28
C SER A 685 33.60 1.78 12.04
N TRP A 686 32.96 2.81 12.58
CA TRP A 686 33.39 4.20 12.42
C TRP A 686 33.09 5.03 13.67
N LYS A 687 33.91 6.05 13.93
CA LYS A 687 33.72 7.02 15.01
C LYS A 687 34.16 8.39 14.54
N ALA A 688 33.40 9.42 14.88
CA ALA A 688 33.69 10.80 14.56
C ALA A 688 33.25 11.71 15.71
N ALA A 689 33.90 12.86 15.86
CA ALA A 689 33.47 13.88 16.81
C ALA A 689 33.69 15.28 16.25
N GLY A 690 32.78 16.19 16.56
CA GLY A 690 32.81 17.59 16.13
C GLY A 690 32.26 18.53 17.19
N GLU A 691 32.63 19.81 17.10
CA GLU A 691 32.05 20.88 17.93
C GLU A 691 30.88 21.55 17.20
N VAL A 692 29.81 21.84 17.95
CA VAL A 692 28.59 22.47 17.44
C VAL A 692 28.19 23.59 18.40
N GLU A 693 27.86 24.76 17.85
CA GLU A 693 27.35 25.90 18.59
C GLU A 693 25.83 26.00 18.48
N PHE A 694 25.14 25.91 19.62
CA PHE A 694 23.69 26.06 19.70
C PHE A 694 23.31 27.49 20.06
N GLY A 695 22.47 28.12 19.25
CA GLY A 695 22.03 29.50 19.43
C GLY A 695 20.79 29.84 18.61
N ALA A 696 20.66 31.10 18.18
CA ALA A 696 19.55 31.58 17.35
C ALA A 696 19.73 31.31 15.84
N THR A 697 20.97 31.14 15.39
CA THR A 697 21.31 30.91 13.98
C THR A 697 21.45 29.42 13.68
N ALA A 698 21.19 29.03 12.43
CA ALA A 698 21.32 27.66 11.96
C ALA A 698 22.21 27.64 10.71
N SER A 699 23.16 26.71 10.65
CA SER A 699 23.78 26.34 9.37
C SER A 699 22.76 25.51 8.59
N LEU A 700 22.44 25.97 7.38
CA LEU A 700 21.63 25.22 6.42
C LEU A 700 22.51 24.40 5.46
N ASP A 701 23.81 24.28 5.75
CA ASP A 701 24.75 23.61 4.88
C ASP A 701 24.50 22.10 4.87
N GLN A 702 24.35 21.54 3.68
CA GLN A 702 24.13 20.10 3.50
C GLN A 702 25.11 19.53 2.47
N PRO A 703 25.90 18.49 2.82
CA PRO A 703 26.68 17.75 1.84
C PRO A 703 25.79 17.08 0.79
N VAL A 704 26.26 17.07 -0.45
CA VAL A 704 25.60 16.41 -1.58
C VAL A 704 26.57 15.48 -2.30
N PRO A 705 26.13 14.33 -2.83
CA PRO A 705 27.01 13.37 -3.51
C PRO A 705 27.35 13.84 -4.94
N ALA A 706 27.90 15.04 -5.07
CA ALA A 706 28.33 15.65 -6.33
C ALA A 706 29.72 16.28 -6.16
N ARG A 707 30.50 16.30 -7.25
CA ARG A 707 31.85 16.87 -7.27
C ARG A 707 32.06 17.66 -8.56
N LEU A 708 32.66 18.85 -8.46
CA LEU A 708 33.25 19.51 -9.63
C LEU A 708 34.59 18.85 -9.91
N VAL A 709 34.72 18.21 -11.07
CA VAL A 709 35.92 17.41 -11.43
C VAL A 709 36.85 18.15 -12.39
N ASP A 710 36.34 19.09 -13.17
CA ASP A 710 37.12 19.90 -14.09
C ASP A 710 36.44 21.25 -14.35
N TRP A 711 37.21 22.26 -14.75
CA TRP A 711 36.70 23.57 -15.13
C TRP A 711 37.68 24.35 -16.03
N GLU A 712 37.13 25.17 -16.91
CA GLU A 712 37.90 26.05 -17.80
C GLU A 712 37.29 27.46 -17.81
N HIS A 713 38.15 28.48 -17.77
CA HIS A 713 37.74 29.88 -17.93
C HIS A 713 38.88 30.73 -18.53
N PRO A 714 38.57 31.81 -19.27
CA PRO A 714 39.56 32.80 -19.69
C PRO A 714 40.31 33.42 -18.50
N ALA A 715 41.61 33.67 -18.66
CA ALA A 715 42.42 34.32 -17.63
C ALA A 715 42.12 35.83 -17.48
N ALA A 716 41.50 36.44 -18.50
CA ALA A 716 41.13 37.85 -18.51
C ALA A 716 39.82 38.10 -19.26
N VAL A 717 39.11 39.16 -18.89
CA VAL A 717 37.84 39.60 -19.51
C VAL A 717 37.73 41.12 -19.42
N ARG A 718 37.09 41.77 -20.40
CA ARG A 718 36.85 43.23 -20.34
C ARG A 718 35.62 43.54 -19.49
N ALA A 719 35.64 44.68 -18.80
CA ALA A 719 34.44 45.21 -18.15
C ALA A 719 33.31 45.38 -19.18
N GLY A 720 32.12 44.87 -18.87
CA GLY A 720 30.96 44.93 -19.76
C GLY A 720 30.84 43.76 -20.74
N ALA A 721 31.80 42.82 -20.76
CA ALA A 721 31.74 41.59 -21.55
C ALA A 721 31.24 40.40 -20.72
N ASP A 722 30.90 39.31 -21.40
CA ASP A 722 30.59 38.03 -20.76
C ASP A 722 31.88 37.20 -20.59
N LEU A 723 32.01 36.56 -19.43
CA LEU A 723 33.02 35.55 -19.15
C LEU A 723 32.39 34.16 -19.34
N ASP A 724 32.86 33.41 -20.34
CA ASP A 724 32.47 32.02 -20.56
C ASP A 724 33.21 31.10 -19.59
N VAL A 725 32.49 30.26 -18.86
CA VAL A 725 33.03 29.34 -17.86
C VAL A 725 32.43 27.97 -18.11
N ASP A 726 33.28 26.99 -18.37
CA ASP A 726 32.88 25.60 -18.56
C ASP A 726 33.17 24.83 -17.27
N LEU A 727 32.15 24.16 -16.74
CA LEU A 727 32.22 23.33 -15.54
C LEU A 727 31.91 21.89 -15.89
N THR A 728 32.64 20.97 -15.27
CA THR A 728 32.40 19.53 -15.43
C THR A 728 32.09 18.92 -14.06
N TRP A 729 30.84 18.52 -13.87
CA TRP A 729 30.36 17.90 -12.64
C TRP A 729 30.37 16.38 -12.75
N ARG A 730 30.55 15.68 -11.63
CA ARG A 730 30.38 14.23 -11.52
C ARG A 730 29.39 13.90 -10.41
N ALA A 731 28.38 13.09 -10.73
CA ALA A 731 27.48 12.51 -9.75
C ALA A 731 28.21 11.37 -9.02
N LEU A 732 28.47 11.51 -7.73
CA LEU A 732 29.15 10.48 -6.94
C LEU A 732 28.15 9.41 -6.42
N GLY A 733 26.87 9.76 -6.37
CA GLY A 733 25.79 8.90 -5.89
C GLY A 733 24.45 9.36 -6.44
N LYS A 734 23.36 8.75 -5.99
CA LYS A 734 22.01 9.14 -6.40
C LYS A 734 21.70 10.53 -5.84
N ILE A 735 21.19 11.42 -6.69
CA ILE A 735 20.72 12.74 -6.30
C ILE A 735 19.20 12.68 -6.13
N ASP A 736 18.70 13.19 -4.99
CA ASP A 736 17.28 13.12 -4.62
C ASP A 736 16.59 14.51 -4.57
N ALA A 737 17.24 15.56 -5.09
CA ALA A 737 16.67 16.91 -5.14
C ALA A 737 17.19 17.73 -6.34
N TYR A 738 16.47 18.80 -6.68
CA TYR A 738 16.92 19.81 -7.63
C TYR A 738 17.88 20.79 -6.96
N TYR A 739 19.11 20.81 -7.45
CA TYR A 739 20.16 21.74 -7.03
C TYR A 739 20.47 22.68 -8.18
N SER A 740 20.66 23.94 -7.84
CA SER A 740 21.14 24.97 -8.75
C SER A 740 22.62 25.23 -8.49
N VAL A 741 23.37 25.50 -9.55
CA VAL A 741 24.75 25.94 -9.49
C VAL A 741 24.75 27.46 -9.34
N TYR A 742 25.69 27.98 -8.57
CA TYR A 742 26.02 29.40 -8.57
C TYR A 742 27.47 29.61 -8.95
N LEU A 743 27.74 30.71 -9.65
CA LEU A 743 29.06 31.20 -10.02
C LEU A 743 29.17 32.66 -9.58
N LYS A 744 30.26 33.04 -8.90
CA LYS A 744 30.47 34.41 -8.42
C LYS A 744 31.87 34.90 -8.75
N LEU A 745 31.96 36.15 -9.15
CA LEU A 745 33.22 36.88 -9.25
C LEU A 745 33.38 37.77 -8.01
N LEU A 746 34.38 37.47 -7.19
CA LEU A 746 34.60 38.11 -5.90
C LEU A 746 35.81 39.05 -5.93
N ASP A 747 35.68 40.20 -5.27
CA ASP A 747 36.79 41.11 -5.00
C ASP A 747 37.71 40.60 -3.86
N ALA A 748 38.77 41.37 -3.56
CA ALA A 748 39.70 41.07 -2.48
C ALA A 748 39.05 41.08 -1.09
N GLY A 749 37.93 41.80 -0.92
CA GLY A 749 37.11 41.82 0.29
C GLY A 749 36.09 40.68 0.38
N GLY A 750 35.93 39.88 -0.68
CA GLY A 750 34.94 38.81 -0.77
C GLY A 750 33.54 39.26 -1.21
N ASN A 751 33.38 40.51 -1.66
CA ASN A 751 32.10 40.99 -2.18
C ASN A 751 31.89 40.47 -3.61
N ALA A 752 30.67 40.00 -3.90
CA ALA A 752 30.31 39.57 -5.25
C ALA A 752 30.08 40.78 -6.15
N LEU A 753 30.84 40.86 -7.25
CA LEU A 753 30.71 41.89 -8.28
C LEU A 753 29.82 41.45 -9.45
N ALA A 754 29.89 40.17 -9.77
CA ALA A 754 29.03 39.50 -10.73
C ALA A 754 28.62 38.15 -10.14
N GLY A 755 27.41 37.70 -10.48
CA GLY A 755 26.89 36.42 -10.07
C GLY A 755 26.00 35.83 -11.15
N TRP A 756 26.01 34.51 -11.24
CA TRP A 756 25.08 33.72 -12.02
C TRP A 756 24.57 32.57 -11.16
N ASP A 757 23.30 32.24 -11.31
CA ASP A 757 22.67 31.09 -10.67
C ASP A 757 21.65 30.44 -11.60
N GLY A 758 21.60 29.11 -11.60
CA GLY A 758 20.71 28.36 -12.49
C GLY A 758 20.88 26.85 -12.39
N GLU A 759 19.97 26.12 -13.04
CA GLU A 759 20.09 24.67 -13.18
C GLU A 759 21.20 24.31 -14.16
N PRO A 760 21.98 23.23 -13.90
CA PRO A 760 23.05 22.79 -14.77
C PRO A 760 22.60 22.54 -16.22
N GLY A 761 23.49 22.83 -17.17
CA GLY A 761 23.24 22.66 -18.60
C GLY A 761 22.14 23.58 -19.11
N GLY A 762 21.93 24.74 -18.47
CA GLY A 762 20.85 25.67 -18.79
C GLY A 762 19.45 25.07 -18.61
N GLY A 763 19.28 24.19 -17.63
CA GLY A 763 18.03 23.48 -17.35
C GLY A 763 17.79 22.22 -18.19
N GLN A 764 18.74 21.83 -19.04
CA GLN A 764 18.67 20.58 -19.81
C GLN A 764 19.26 19.37 -19.05
N ALA A 765 20.01 19.62 -17.97
CA ALA A 765 20.62 18.57 -17.15
C ALA A 765 20.25 18.75 -15.65
N PRO A 766 18.95 18.74 -15.30
CA PRO A 766 18.52 18.92 -13.91
C PRO A 766 19.10 17.82 -13.02
N THR A 767 19.60 18.19 -11.84
CA THR A 767 20.38 17.30 -10.97
C THR A 767 19.65 16.06 -10.51
N LEU A 768 18.31 16.10 -10.42
CA LEU A 768 17.50 14.94 -10.06
C LEU A 768 17.59 13.82 -11.10
N LEU A 769 17.90 14.14 -12.35
CA LEU A 769 18.07 13.16 -13.42
C LEU A 769 19.50 12.59 -13.47
N TRP A 770 20.42 13.10 -12.64
CA TRP A 770 21.79 12.66 -12.69
C TRP A 770 21.92 11.18 -12.26
N VAL A 771 22.65 10.40 -13.06
CA VAL A 771 22.94 8.99 -12.85
C VAL A 771 24.28 8.84 -12.11
N PRO A 772 24.33 8.04 -11.04
CA PRO A 772 25.57 7.83 -10.29
C PRO A 772 26.74 7.40 -11.20
N GLY A 773 27.85 8.13 -11.11
CA GLY A 773 29.07 7.90 -11.87
C GLY A 773 29.19 8.74 -13.15
N GLU A 774 28.10 9.32 -13.64
CA GLU A 774 28.13 10.12 -14.86
C GLU A 774 28.78 11.49 -14.67
N THR A 775 29.17 12.09 -15.79
CA THR A 775 29.77 13.42 -15.87
C THR A 775 28.84 14.35 -16.65
N VAL A 776 28.63 15.56 -16.13
CA VAL A 776 27.71 16.57 -16.67
C VAL A 776 28.50 17.84 -17.00
N GLU A 777 28.49 18.23 -18.27
CA GLU A 777 29.05 19.50 -18.73
C GLU A 777 28.04 20.63 -18.51
N ASP A 778 28.51 21.75 -17.97
CA ASP A 778 27.71 22.94 -17.68
C ASP A 778 28.45 24.20 -18.14
N ARG A 779 27.91 24.85 -19.18
CA ARG A 779 28.52 26.02 -19.81
C ARG A 779 27.78 27.28 -19.37
N ILE A 780 28.48 28.14 -18.64
CA ILE A 780 27.91 29.31 -17.98
C ILE A 780 28.48 30.58 -18.62
N ARG A 781 27.62 31.56 -18.85
CA ARG A 781 28.01 32.91 -19.28
C ARG A 781 27.77 33.89 -18.15
N LEU A 782 28.86 34.40 -17.57
CA LEU A 782 28.81 35.36 -16.47
C LEU A 782 29.02 36.78 -16.99
N SER A 783 27.96 37.60 -16.96
CA SER A 783 28.04 38.99 -17.40
C SER A 783 28.80 39.86 -16.40
N ILE A 784 29.91 40.45 -16.84
CA ILE A 784 30.73 41.34 -16.03
C ILE A 784 30.23 42.78 -16.18
N PRO A 785 29.87 43.49 -15.08
CA PRO A 785 29.40 44.88 -15.19
C PRO A 785 30.42 45.80 -15.86
N ALA A 786 29.96 46.71 -16.72
CA ALA A 786 30.81 47.68 -17.43
C ALA A 786 31.56 48.65 -16.51
N GLY A 787 31.09 48.83 -15.27
CA GLY A 787 31.75 49.66 -14.26
C GLY A 787 32.75 48.93 -13.37
N THR A 788 33.04 47.65 -13.66
CA THR A 788 33.96 46.84 -12.83
C THR A 788 35.39 47.41 -12.94
N PRO A 789 36.04 47.80 -11.83
CA PRO A 789 37.41 48.29 -11.86
C PRO A 789 38.37 47.25 -12.46
N ALA A 790 39.42 47.71 -13.13
CA ALA A 790 40.46 46.81 -13.59
C ALA A 790 41.21 46.22 -12.37
N GLY A 791 41.40 44.90 -12.35
CA GLY A 791 41.97 44.22 -11.20
C GLY A 791 41.92 42.70 -11.32
N GLU A 792 42.48 42.00 -10.33
CA GLU A 792 42.36 40.56 -10.19
C GLU A 792 41.22 40.20 -9.25
N TYR A 793 40.39 39.26 -9.70
CA TYR A 793 39.18 38.83 -9.00
C TYR A 793 39.17 37.31 -8.86
N ARG A 794 38.59 36.79 -7.79
CA ARG A 794 38.47 35.35 -7.56
C ARG A 794 37.17 34.84 -8.17
N LEU A 795 37.26 33.80 -8.99
CA LEU A 795 36.09 33.13 -9.54
C LEU A 795 35.77 31.90 -8.70
N VAL A 796 34.54 31.80 -8.22
CA VAL A 796 34.11 30.73 -7.32
C VAL A 796 32.80 30.11 -7.75
N ALA A 797 32.65 28.81 -7.53
CA ALA A 797 31.42 28.07 -7.81
C ALA A 797 30.94 27.22 -6.63
N GLY A 798 29.65 26.89 -6.63
CA GLY A 798 29.06 25.96 -5.68
C GLY A 798 27.62 25.62 -6.04
N MET A 799 26.93 24.92 -5.13
CA MET A 799 25.54 24.51 -5.33
C MET A 799 24.64 24.96 -4.18
N TYR A 800 23.34 25.06 -4.44
CA TYR A 800 22.31 25.24 -3.42
C TYR A 800 21.02 24.52 -3.82
N ARG A 801 20.20 24.19 -2.83
CA ARG A 801 18.88 23.59 -3.06
C ARG A 801 17.88 24.69 -3.39
N ALA A 802 17.22 24.56 -4.54
CA ALA A 802 16.33 25.60 -5.05
C ALA A 802 15.10 25.87 -4.16
N GLU A 803 14.64 24.85 -3.41
CA GLU A 803 13.45 24.93 -2.57
C GLU A 803 13.57 25.91 -1.39
N ASP A 804 14.73 25.92 -0.71
CA ASP A 804 14.93 26.64 0.54
C ASP A 804 16.24 27.45 0.57
N LEU A 805 16.95 27.53 -0.56
CA LEU A 805 18.24 28.20 -0.72
C LEU A 805 19.34 27.65 0.21
N ALA A 806 19.15 26.44 0.74
CA ALA A 806 20.16 25.77 1.55
C ALA A 806 21.42 25.52 0.72
N ARG A 807 22.58 25.91 1.23
CA ARG A 807 23.86 25.71 0.53
C ARG A 807 24.20 24.21 0.49
N CYS A 808 24.54 23.73 -0.70
CA CYS A 808 24.92 22.35 -0.93
C CYS A 808 26.45 22.22 -0.99
N LEU A 809 27.02 21.52 -0.02
CA LEU A 809 28.47 21.28 0.06
C LEU A 809 28.84 20.11 -0.85
N THR A 810 29.53 20.40 -1.95
CA THR A 810 30.05 19.38 -2.87
C THR A 810 31.21 18.61 -2.21
N LEU A 811 31.53 17.42 -2.69
CA LEU A 811 32.58 16.59 -2.09
C LEU A 811 33.89 16.66 -2.89
N ASP A 812 35.00 16.86 -2.17
CA ASP A 812 36.35 16.77 -2.72
C ASP A 812 36.76 15.32 -3.05
N ALA A 813 37.97 15.14 -3.58
CA ALA A 813 38.54 13.82 -3.91
C ALA A 813 38.55 12.82 -2.73
N GLY A 814 38.71 13.32 -1.50
CA GLY A 814 38.69 12.53 -0.27
C GLY A 814 37.32 12.45 0.41
N GLY A 815 36.25 12.89 -0.26
CA GLY A 815 34.89 12.85 0.28
C GLY A 815 34.61 13.93 1.33
N ARG A 816 35.44 14.97 1.43
CA ARG A 816 35.23 16.07 2.38
C ARG A 816 34.27 17.10 1.78
N PRO A 817 33.26 17.56 2.54
CA PRO A 817 32.37 18.61 2.07
C PRO A 817 33.09 19.97 1.96
N ILE A 818 32.92 20.63 0.81
CA ILE A 818 33.48 21.95 0.52
C ILE A 818 32.33 22.94 0.25
N PRO A 819 32.31 24.11 0.92
CA PRO A 819 31.24 25.11 0.73
C PRO A 819 31.33 25.93 -0.55
N GLU A 820 32.54 26.17 -1.02
CA GLU A 820 32.84 27.02 -2.18
C GLU A 820 34.12 26.51 -2.86
N ILE A 821 34.10 26.41 -4.17
CA ILE A 821 35.22 25.93 -4.98
C ILE A 821 35.85 27.13 -5.68
N LEU A 822 37.13 27.40 -5.39
CA LEU A 822 37.90 28.42 -6.11
C LEU A 822 38.32 27.86 -7.47
N LEU A 823 37.79 28.46 -8.54
CA LEU A 823 38.11 28.08 -9.92
C LEU A 823 39.43 28.71 -10.38
N GLY A 824 39.78 29.88 -9.83
CA GLY A 824 41.00 30.58 -10.17
C GLY A 824 40.86 32.09 -9.99
N THR A 825 41.78 32.84 -10.59
CA THR A 825 41.72 34.29 -10.68
C THR A 825 41.44 34.73 -12.11
N VAL A 826 40.61 35.76 -12.26
CA VAL A 826 40.27 36.39 -13.54
C VAL A 826 40.69 37.85 -13.47
N ARG A 827 41.46 38.30 -14.46
CA ARG A 827 41.84 39.71 -14.59
C ARG A 827 40.76 40.47 -15.36
N VAL A 828 40.12 41.44 -14.71
CA VAL A 828 39.22 42.36 -15.42
C VAL A 828 40.04 43.49 -16.01
N GLU A 829 39.89 43.68 -17.32
CA GLU A 829 40.49 44.77 -18.09
C GLU A 829 39.46 45.90 -18.32
N PRO A 830 39.92 47.14 -18.54
CA PRO A 830 39.04 48.28 -18.81
C PRO A 830 38.10 48.09 -20.00
#